data_AF-A0ABD2W6N7-F1
#
_entry.id   AF-A0ABD2W6N7-F1
#
_cell.length_a   1.000
_cell.length_b   1.000
_cell.length_c   1.000
_cell.angle_alpha   90.00
_cell.angle_beta   90.00
_cell.angle_gamma   90.00
#
_symmetry.space_group_name_H-M   'P 1'
#
loop_
_entity.id
_entity.type
_entity.pdbx_description
1 polymer ?
#
loop_
_entity_poly.entity_id
_entity_poly.type
_entity_poly.pdbx_seq_one_letter_code
_entity_poly.pdbx_strand_id
1 'polypeptide(L)'
;MFAISPAAAIIGYDCNSNSLNVTTVSLLGVEECRIPRNTLNVTRQYIQLLQLTDYQEVEVLQCKVELHRTVQHCGMHSHTSAVQHGIAEYISEISKNACEDAHLTGVYNYGGNSVIRGLKVNSTTSHPVTLAGTLTSEGACSGTSYADPYGSWNDVVVQATIKITLASQTARVDLDNNKLYLRSGTTCNFRDNYCIDSEGGYSYWHTLPKDYCKFSKYSILYEGYAERAVDPRALHSETLYSVTTEDITFALTVKKRELICGYRVQKTEHPKLLIFETRKGESFAEHHTASTNNLDIFAYINSKFIYVEKHMRTQIQNLYHDVLYQRCTQERETIKNSLAIAHSSPDQFAYNLMKGPGYKSLIAGEIVHIMRCIPVEVRFVHSDECYAELKVSRNNQTMFLLPKTHILVNHGTQTICNKILPPYFLIDDQWFKIVPGPVLTVPPLTLKPNSNPTWTYTSPQNLATSGIYSDKDLSTLRKAMMFPVERPALLNEVARDMHSTTVTDRDGAIFKLINDHSIDSIIASAWSRMWSKFTAFGNISAGIIAILVIIHVIKGVVSIILNGVALHRVYGWSIHLLGALWDSLAHFLLAVNRNDQGEAVPQDVEMQPLRPVGEPTPPVLPVRVIKERTPQPSIDQPNLKNPHLP
;
A
#
# COMPACT_ATOMS: atom_id res chain seq x y z
N MET A 1 -14.91 -57.61 53.68
CA MET A 1 -16.37 -57.74 53.80
C MET A 1 -16.90 -56.35 54.15
N PHE A 2 -17.07 -55.48 53.16
CA PHE A 2 -17.69 -54.17 53.37
C PHE A 2 -19.18 -54.35 53.11
N ALA A 3 -19.96 -54.44 54.19
CA ALA A 3 -21.41 -54.36 54.12
C ALA A 3 -21.80 -52.97 53.62
N ILE A 4 -22.81 -52.90 52.74
CA ILE A 4 -23.49 -51.64 52.44
C ILE A 4 -23.88 -51.01 53.78
N SER A 5 -23.43 -49.79 54.04
CA SER A 5 -23.89 -49.03 55.20
C SER A 5 -25.42 -48.99 55.17
N PRO A 6 -26.14 -49.32 56.25
CA PRO A 6 -27.61 -49.35 56.29
C PRO A 6 -28.30 -47.99 56.06
N ALA A 7 -27.55 -46.99 55.58
CA ALA A 7 -27.94 -45.60 55.37
C ALA A 7 -28.09 -45.20 53.89
N ALA A 8 -27.82 -46.09 52.92
CA ALA A 8 -28.07 -45.79 51.50
C ALA A 8 -29.56 -46.01 51.17
N ALA A 9 -30.31 -44.91 51.17
CA ALA A 9 -31.71 -44.83 50.80
C ALA A 9 -31.89 -45.05 49.28
N ILE A 10 -32.38 -46.21 48.87
CA ILE A 10 -32.65 -46.48 47.45
C ILE A 10 -33.97 -45.80 47.07
N ILE A 11 -34.02 -45.12 45.93
CA ILE A 11 -35.26 -44.52 45.43
C ILE A 11 -35.98 -45.52 44.53
N GLY A 12 -37.17 -45.95 44.95
CA GLY A 12 -38.13 -46.70 44.13
C GLY A 12 -39.31 -45.83 43.70
N TYR A 13 -40.08 -46.29 42.72
CA TYR A 13 -41.23 -45.56 42.19
C TYR A 13 -42.53 -46.34 42.42
N ASP A 14 -43.46 -45.74 43.17
CA ASP A 14 -44.77 -46.29 43.47
C ASP A 14 -45.81 -45.80 42.45
N CYS A 15 -46.34 -46.75 41.68
CA CYS A 15 -47.32 -46.51 40.63
C CYS A 15 -48.76 -46.86 41.06
N ASN A 16 -48.99 -47.28 42.31
CA ASN A 16 -50.31 -47.67 42.82
C ASN A 16 -51.05 -46.53 43.56
N SER A 17 -50.52 -45.31 43.52
CA SER A 17 -51.11 -44.14 44.19
C SER A 17 -52.27 -43.52 43.38
N ASN A 18 -53.24 -42.92 44.08
CA ASN A 18 -54.48 -42.39 43.47
C ASN A 18 -54.29 -41.11 42.61
N SER A 19 -53.09 -40.53 42.53
CA SER A 19 -52.80 -39.34 41.73
C SER A 19 -51.95 -39.70 40.51
N LEU A 20 -52.60 -40.14 39.43
CA LEU A 20 -51.90 -40.53 38.20
C LEU A 20 -51.97 -39.41 37.17
N ASN A 21 -50.82 -38.83 36.81
CA ASN A 21 -50.70 -37.99 35.61
C ASN A 21 -50.48 -38.92 34.41
N VAL A 22 -51.48 -39.00 33.52
CA VAL A 22 -51.53 -39.96 32.42
C VAL A 22 -51.41 -39.25 31.08
N THR A 23 -50.39 -39.61 30.30
CA THR A 23 -50.21 -39.17 28.92
C THR A 23 -50.53 -40.33 27.99
N THR A 24 -51.36 -40.09 26.97
CA THR A 24 -51.71 -41.13 25.99
C THR A 24 -50.95 -40.88 24.69
N VAL A 25 -50.31 -41.93 24.15
CA VAL A 25 -49.50 -41.86 22.93
C VAL A 25 -49.97 -42.94 21.95
N SER A 26 -49.93 -42.63 20.65
CA SER A 26 -50.23 -43.61 19.59
C SER A 26 -49.05 -44.56 19.36
N LEU A 27 -49.36 -45.85 19.11
CA LEU A 27 -48.37 -46.86 18.75
C LEU A 27 -48.21 -47.04 17.23
N LEU A 28 -49.01 -46.32 16.41
CA LEU A 28 -49.09 -46.55 14.97
C LEU A 28 -47.91 -45.98 14.17
N GLY A 29 -47.28 -44.90 14.64
CA GLY A 29 -46.16 -44.30 13.92
C GLY A 29 -45.62 -43.01 14.51
N VAL A 30 -44.53 -42.53 13.90
CA VAL A 30 -43.85 -41.28 14.25
C VAL A 30 -43.85 -40.36 13.04
N GLU A 31 -44.19 -39.09 13.24
CA GLU A 31 -44.21 -38.07 12.20
C GLU A 31 -42.85 -37.91 11.49
N GLU A 32 -42.88 -37.36 10.28
CA GLU A 32 -41.68 -37.04 9.52
C GLU A 32 -41.05 -35.70 9.92
N CYS A 33 -39.73 -35.59 9.76
CA CYS A 33 -38.99 -34.38 10.05
C CYS A 33 -39.28 -33.28 9.02
N ARG A 34 -40.05 -32.26 9.41
CA ARG A 34 -40.33 -31.08 8.58
C ARG A 34 -39.58 -29.87 9.12
N ILE A 35 -38.42 -29.58 8.54
CA ILE A 35 -37.65 -28.38 8.86
C ILE A 35 -37.81 -27.40 7.71
N PRO A 36 -38.38 -26.20 7.94
CA PRO A 36 -38.53 -25.21 6.89
C PRO A 36 -37.15 -24.80 6.36
N ARG A 37 -36.91 -25.01 5.06
CA ARG A 37 -35.72 -24.48 4.39
C ARG A 37 -35.92 -23.00 4.06
N ASN A 38 -34.90 -22.19 4.29
CA ASN A 38 -34.78 -20.87 3.65
C ASN A 38 -34.33 -21.09 2.20
N THR A 39 -35.29 -21.26 1.29
CA THR A 39 -34.99 -21.25 -0.14
C THR A 39 -34.83 -19.80 -0.58
N LEU A 40 -33.58 -19.39 -0.82
CA LEU A 40 -33.30 -18.15 -1.54
C LEU A 40 -33.77 -18.33 -2.99
N ASN A 41 -34.55 -17.39 -3.51
CA ASN A 41 -34.91 -17.38 -4.93
C ASN A 41 -33.73 -16.84 -5.72
N VAL A 42 -32.94 -17.72 -6.31
CA VAL A 42 -31.78 -17.38 -7.16
C VAL A 42 -32.22 -17.36 -8.62
N THR A 43 -31.96 -16.24 -9.30
CA THR A 43 -32.27 -16.03 -10.72
C THR A 43 -31.04 -15.47 -11.42
N ARG A 44 -30.88 -15.70 -12.73
CA ARG A 44 -29.81 -15.04 -13.50
C ARG A 44 -30.32 -13.71 -14.05
N GLN A 45 -29.60 -12.64 -13.79
CA GLN A 45 -29.93 -11.29 -14.22
C GLN A 45 -28.73 -10.66 -14.93
N TYR A 46 -28.97 -10.03 -16.08
CA TYR A 46 -27.92 -9.29 -16.77
C TYR A 46 -27.76 -7.91 -16.11
N ILE A 47 -26.53 -7.54 -15.76
CA ILE A 47 -26.22 -6.33 -15.01
C ILE A 47 -24.98 -5.63 -15.54
N GLN A 48 -24.88 -4.34 -15.23
CA GLN A 48 -23.64 -3.59 -15.25
C GLN A 48 -23.28 -3.18 -13.81
N LEU A 49 -22.07 -3.52 -13.38
CA LEU A 49 -21.48 -3.01 -12.15
C LEU A 49 -20.76 -1.70 -12.47
N LEU A 50 -21.27 -0.61 -11.92
CA LEU A 50 -20.75 0.72 -12.13
C LEU A 50 -19.95 1.18 -10.90
N GLN A 51 -18.88 1.92 -11.14
CA GLN A 51 -18.10 2.60 -10.13
C GLN A 51 -18.16 4.12 -10.35
N LEU A 52 -18.38 4.86 -9.27
CA LEU A 52 -18.22 6.32 -9.26
C LEU A 52 -16.73 6.70 -9.38
N THR A 53 -16.42 7.53 -10.36
CA THR A 53 -15.06 8.07 -10.60
C THR A 53 -14.91 9.45 -9.99
N ASP A 54 -13.78 9.68 -9.32
CA ASP A 54 -13.44 10.98 -8.73
C ASP A 54 -12.71 11.87 -9.75
N TYR A 55 -11.98 11.27 -10.69
CA TYR A 55 -11.18 11.95 -11.69
C TYR A 55 -11.65 11.66 -13.12
N GLN A 56 -11.58 12.68 -13.98
CA GLN A 56 -11.74 12.56 -15.43
C GLN A 56 -10.43 12.88 -16.14
N GLU A 57 -10.31 12.47 -17.40
CA GLU A 57 -9.13 12.74 -18.21
C GLU A 57 -9.48 13.75 -19.31
N VAL A 58 -8.58 14.72 -19.51
CA VAL A 58 -8.68 15.74 -20.55
C VAL A 58 -7.36 15.84 -21.29
N GLU A 59 -7.43 16.08 -22.60
CA GLU A 59 -6.25 16.39 -23.40
C GLU A 59 -5.78 17.83 -23.12
N VAL A 60 -4.49 17.96 -22.85
CA VAL A 60 -3.81 19.22 -22.59
C VAL A 60 -2.74 19.43 -23.65
N LEU A 61 -2.84 20.56 -24.33
CA LEU A 61 -1.84 21.04 -25.29
C LEU A 61 -0.89 21.97 -24.56
N GLN A 62 0.40 21.66 -24.60
CA GLN A 62 1.45 22.48 -24.01
C GLN A 62 2.29 23.14 -25.12
N CYS A 63 2.56 24.42 -24.94
CA CYS A 63 3.37 25.23 -25.82
C CYS A 63 4.32 26.10 -24.99
N LYS A 64 5.62 25.88 -25.15
CA LYS A 64 6.66 26.70 -24.53
C LYS A 64 7.48 27.36 -25.63
N VAL A 65 7.47 28.70 -25.63
CA VAL A 65 8.27 29.52 -26.55
C VAL A 65 9.31 30.25 -25.72
N GLU A 66 10.55 29.78 -25.78
CA GLU A 66 11.71 30.41 -25.14
C GLU A 66 12.39 31.31 -26.16
N LEU A 67 12.55 32.59 -25.83
CA LEU A 67 13.25 33.55 -26.67
C LEU A 67 14.58 33.90 -26.00
N HIS A 68 15.68 33.67 -26.71
CA HIS A 68 16.99 34.22 -26.35
C HIS A 68 17.37 35.29 -27.37
N ARG A 69 17.36 36.56 -26.96
CA ARG A 69 17.62 37.71 -27.86
C ARG A 69 18.94 38.42 -27.56
N THR A 70 19.52 38.95 -28.63
CA THR A 70 20.73 39.79 -28.61
C THR A 70 20.48 41.03 -29.47
N VAL A 71 20.54 42.20 -28.84
CA VAL A 71 20.44 43.52 -29.46
C VAL A 71 21.85 44.08 -29.61
N GLN A 72 22.16 44.58 -30.80
CA GLN A 72 23.43 45.23 -31.10
C GLN A 72 23.16 46.55 -31.83
N HIS A 73 23.89 47.60 -31.46
CA HIS A 73 23.82 48.87 -32.18
C HIS A 73 24.57 48.74 -33.50
N CYS A 74 23.95 49.20 -34.59
CA CYS A 74 24.51 49.18 -35.93
C CYS A 74 24.99 50.59 -36.30
N GLY A 75 26.31 50.79 -36.29
CA GLY A 75 26.91 52.09 -36.58
C GLY A 75 27.08 52.37 -38.08
N MET A 76 27.48 53.61 -38.39
CA MET A 76 27.59 54.18 -39.76
C MET A 76 28.41 53.37 -40.77
N HIS A 77 29.32 52.50 -40.31
CA HIS A 77 30.16 51.64 -41.17
C HIS A 77 29.86 50.15 -41.01
N SER A 78 28.61 49.79 -40.68
CA SER A 78 28.20 48.41 -40.41
C SER A 78 28.95 47.73 -39.25
N HIS A 79 29.51 48.50 -38.31
CA HIS A 79 30.08 47.94 -37.08
C HIS A 79 28.99 47.70 -36.05
N THR A 80 29.02 46.53 -35.41
CA THR A 80 28.10 46.17 -34.32
C THR A 80 28.73 46.43 -32.96
N SER A 81 28.05 47.15 -32.07
CA SER A 81 28.48 47.36 -30.69
C SER A 81 27.44 46.90 -29.68
N ALA A 82 27.89 46.54 -28.48
CA ALA A 82 27.00 46.11 -27.41
C ALA A 82 26.18 47.29 -26.88
N VAL A 83 24.91 47.04 -26.56
CA VAL A 83 24.02 48.00 -25.92
C VAL A 83 23.67 47.55 -24.51
N GLN A 84 23.30 48.50 -23.65
CA GLN A 84 22.82 48.21 -22.31
C GLN A 84 21.53 47.38 -22.38
N HIS A 85 21.41 46.32 -21.58
CA HIS A 85 20.31 45.34 -21.62
C HIS A 85 20.11 44.68 -23.00
N GLY A 86 21.21 44.56 -23.78
CA GLY A 86 21.17 43.99 -25.11
C GLY A 86 20.89 42.48 -25.15
N ILE A 87 21.17 41.75 -24.08
CA ILE A 87 20.88 40.30 -23.98
C ILE A 87 19.73 40.09 -23.01
N ALA A 88 18.72 39.32 -23.43
CA ALA A 88 17.64 38.88 -22.56
C ALA A 88 17.14 37.50 -22.96
N GLU A 89 16.73 36.71 -21.98
CA GLU A 89 16.08 35.42 -22.16
C GLU A 89 14.76 35.40 -21.39
N TYR A 90 13.67 35.04 -22.07
CA TYR A 90 12.35 34.98 -21.45
C TYR A 90 11.41 34.03 -22.20
N ILE A 91 10.36 33.58 -21.49
CA ILE A 91 9.28 32.81 -22.08
C ILE A 91 8.29 33.81 -22.70
N SER A 92 8.11 33.71 -24.01
CA SER A 92 7.11 34.50 -24.72
C SER A 92 5.72 33.92 -24.46
N GLU A 93 4.75 34.79 -24.21
CA GLU A 93 3.35 34.40 -24.20
C GLU A 93 2.94 33.92 -25.60
N ILE A 94 2.19 32.83 -25.64
CA ILE A 94 1.56 32.28 -26.84
C ILE A 94 0.06 32.23 -26.59
N SER A 95 -0.77 32.61 -27.57
CA SER A 95 -2.22 32.51 -27.38
C SER A 95 -2.71 31.07 -27.54
N LYS A 96 -3.89 30.76 -26.99
CA LYS A 96 -4.54 29.45 -27.14
C LYS A 96 -4.64 29.04 -28.63
N ASN A 97 -5.17 29.93 -29.47
CA ASN A 97 -5.34 29.66 -30.90
C ASN A 97 -4.00 29.45 -31.60
N ALA A 98 -2.98 30.26 -31.29
CA ALA A 98 -1.65 30.08 -31.89
C ALA A 98 -0.97 28.78 -31.46
N CYS A 99 -1.21 28.32 -30.22
CA CYS A 99 -0.75 27.02 -29.74
C CYS A 99 -1.49 25.88 -30.46
N GLU A 100 -2.82 25.94 -30.56
CA GLU A 100 -3.63 24.97 -31.30
C GLU A 100 -3.22 24.90 -32.79
N ASP A 101 -3.05 26.04 -33.44
CA ASP A 101 -2.60 26.13 -34.84
C ASP A 101 -1.19 25.53 -35.00
N ALA A 102 -0.28 25.77 -34.05
CA ALA A 102 1.06 25.19 -34.08
C ALA A 102 1.03 23.66 -33.93
N HIS A 103 0.12 23.12 -33.10
CA HIS A 103 -0.09 21.67 -32.97
C HIS A 103 -0.72 21.05 -34.23
N LEU A 104 -1.67 21.73 -34.87
CA LEU A 104 -2.38 21.22 -36.05
C LEU A 104 -1.59 21.37 -37.36
N THR A 105 -0.98 22.53 -37.57
CA THR A 105 -0.35 22.89 -38.86
C THR A 105 1.18 22.76 -38.84
N GLY A 106 1.79 22.68 -37.66
CA GLY A 106 3.25 22.70 -37.51
C GLY A 106 3.87 24.05 -37.85
N VAL A 107 3.09 25.13 -37.81
CA VAL A 107 3.52 26.50 -38.14
C VAL A 107 3.22 27.43 -36.97
N TYR A 108 4.17 28.29 -36.64
CA TYR A 108 4.01 29.33 -35.61
C TYR A 108 4.46 30.68 -36.13
N ASN A 109 3.62 31.70 -35.92
CA ASN A 109 3.93 33.08 -36.28
C ASN A 109 4.27 33.87 -35.01
N TYR A 110 5.56 34.20 -34.84
CA TYR A 110 6.04 34.97 -33.68
C TYR A 110 5.73 36.48 -33.82
N GLY A 111 5.40 36.96 -35.01
CA GLY A 111 5.14 38.37 -35.32
C GLY A 111 5.92 38.86 -36.54
N GLY A 112 5.34 39.80 -37.29
CA GLY A 112 5.94 40.34 -38.52
C GLY A 112 6.09 39.29 -39.64
N ASN A 113 7.27 39.24 -40.27
CA ASN A 113 7.60 38.29 -41.35
C ASN A 113 8.22 36.97 -40.83
N SER A 114 8.28 36.75 -39.52
CA SER A 114 8.97 35.59 -38.91
C SER A 114 8.02 34.40 -38.73
N VAL A 115 7.77 33.69 -39.83
CA VAL A 115 6.97 32.45 -39.84
C VAL A 115 7.87 31.24 -39.68
N ILE A 116 7.72 30.52 -38.58
CA ILE A 116 8.47 29.29 -38.28
C ILE A 116 7.64 28.09 -38.75
N ARG A 117 8.25 27.18 -39.52
CA ARG A 117 7.58 26.00 -40.10
C ARG A 117 8.29 24.71 -39.70
N GLY A 118 7.58 23.60 -39.79
CA GLY A 118 8.13 22.26 -39.55
C GLY A 118 8.20 21.89 -38.07
N LEU A 119 7.34 22.49 -37.24
CA LEU A 119 7.19 22.12 -35.84
C LEU A 119 6.54 20.73 -35.76
N LYS A 120 7.04 19.88 -34.84
CA LYS A 120 6.48 18.56 -34.57
C LYS A 120 6.00 18.49 -33.12
N VAL A 121 4.84 17.86 -32.91
CA VAL A 121 4.31 17.59 -31.57
C VAL A 121 5.24 16.64 -30.81
N ASN A 122 5.37 16.85 -29.50
CA ASN A 122 6.29 16.17 -28.59
C ASN A 122 7.77 16.34 -28.97
N SER A 123 8.13 17.53 -29.46
CA SER A 123 9.50 17.87 -29.82
C SER A 123 9.83 19.32 -29.51
N THR A 124 11.13 19.60 -29.40
CA THR A 124 11.69 20.94 -29.27
C THR A 124 12.48 21.28 -30.53
N THR A 125 12.19 22.43 -31.11
CA THR A 125 12.92 22.95 -32.28
C THR A 125 13.46 24.34 -31.97
N SER A 126 14.59 24.71 -32.59
CA SER A 126 15.26 25.99 -32.36
C SER A 126 15.50 26.68 -33.69
N HIS A 127 15.09 27.94 -33.79
CA HIS A 127 15.11 28.70 -35.04
C HIS A 127 15.75 30.08 -34.82
N PRO A 128 16.84 30.40 -35.54
CA PRO A 128 17.40 31.75 -35.52
C PRO A 128 16.52 32.68 -36.36
N VAL A 129 16.19 33.85 -35.81
CA VAL A 129 15.40 34.89 -36.47
C VAL A 129 16.03 36.26 -36.26
N THR A 130 15.80 37.17 -37.20
CA THR A 130 16.11 38.59 -37.01
C THR A 130 14.80 39.32 -36.74
N LEU A 131 14.65 39.88 -35.53
CA LEU A 131 13.41 40.52 -35.08
C LEU A 131 13.30 41.97 -35.58
N ALA A 132 14.43 42.66 -35.72
CA ALA A 132 14.51 44.04 -36.17
C ALA A 132 15.88 44.33 -36.79
N GLY A 133 15.92 45.27 -37.74
CA GLY A 133 17.10 45.56 -38.56
C GLY A 133 17.39 44.46 -39.60
N THR A 134 18.42 44.68 -40.40
CA THR A 134 18.87 43.70 -41.40
C THR A 134 20.36 43.41 -41.23
N LEU A 135 20.74 42.14 -41.36
CA LEU A 135 22.12 41.69 -41.45
C LEU A 135 22.28 40.94 -42.77
N THR A 136 23.23 41.36 -43.60
CA THR A 136 23.58 40.65 -44.83
C THR A 136 24.68 39.63 -44.58
N SER A 137 24.79 38.63 -45.45
CA SER A 137 25.89 37.65 -45.42
C SER A 137 27.28 38.28 -45.63
N GLU A 138 27.33 39.51 -46.15
CA GLU A 138 28.54 40.29 -46.40
C GLU A 138 29.00 41.07 -45.15
N GLY A 139 28.22 41.01 -44.05
CA GLY A 139 28.51 41.72 -42.81
C GLY A 139 28.00 43.16 -42.77
N ALA A 140 27.18 43.59 -43.74
CA ALA A 140 26.52 44.88 -43.68
C ALA A 140 25.33 44.82 -42.73
N CYS A 141 25.16 45.84 -41.89
CA CYS A 141 24.01 45.97 -41.00
C CYS A 141 23.22 47.24 -41.32
N SER A 142 21.89 47.18 -41.16
CA SER A 142 21.01 48.35 -41.17
C SER A 142 20.19 48.33 -39.89
N GLY A 143 20.41 49.33 -39.04
CA GLY A 143 19.74 49.47 -37.75
C GLY A 143 18.33 50.02 -37.90
N THR A 144 17.43 49.59 -37.02
CA THR A 144 16.08 50.15 -36.87
C THR A 144 15.78 50.37 -35.40
N SER A 145 14.75 51.15 -35.08
CA SER A 145 14.26 51.24 -33.69
C SER A 145 13.55 49.94 -33.27
N TYR A 146 13.86 49.45 -32.08
CA TYR A 146 13.24 48.27 -31.48
C TYR A 146 12.92 48.53 -30.01
N ALA A 147 11.80 48.01 -29.54
CA ALA A 147 11.40 48.09 -28.14
C ALA A 147 10.77 46.79 -27.68
N ASP A 148 11.10 46.37 -26.47
CA ASP A 148 10.50 45.24 -25.78
C ASP A 148 10.35 45.55 -24.27
N PRO A 149 9.78 44.64 -23.46
CA PRO A 149 9.56 44.91 -22.03
C PRO A 149 10.82 45.24 -21.21
N TYR A 150 12.02 44.99 -21.76
CA TYR A 150 13.30 45.19 -21.08
C TYR A 150 14.03 46.46 -21.54
N GLY A 151 13.53 47.17 -22.54
CA GLY A 151 14.11 48.43 -22.99
C GLY A 151 13.69 48.85 -24.39
N SER A 152 14.18 50.03 -24.80
CA SER A 152 14.03 50.53 -26.15
C SER A 152 15.38 51.04 -26.65
N TRP A 153 15.68 50.74 -27.91
CA TRP A 153 16.93 51.09 -28.56
C TRP A 153 16.66 51.64 -29.96
N ASN A 154 17.53 52.53 -30.41
CA ASN A 154 17.52 53.10 -31.74
C ASN A 154 18.75 52.64 -32.53
N ASP A 155 18.60 52.53 -33.86
CA ASP A 155 19.64 52.09 -34.78
C ASP A 155 20.27 50.74 -34.35
N VAL A 156 19.42 49.76 -34.07
CA VAL A 156 19.85 48.42 -33.64
C VAL A 156 19.47 47.33 -34.63
N VAL A 157 20.26 46.25 -34.63
CA VAL A 157 19.86 44.96 -35.18
C VAL A 157 19.62 43.99 -34.03
N VAL A 158 18.53 43.24 -34.13
CA VAL A 158 18.09 42.30 -33.09
C VAL A 158 18.05 40.90 -33.67
N GLN A 159 18.97 40.07 -33.21
CA GLN A 159 18.98 38.64 -33.51
C GLN A 159 18.39 37.89 -32.32
N ALA A 160 17.59 36.87 -32.58
CA ALA A 160 17.05 36.01 -31.55
C ALA A 160 17.06 34.55 -31.97
N THR A 161 17.17 33.67 -30.99
CA THR A 161 16.95 32.24 -31.15
C THR A 161 15.65 31.90 -30.46
N ILE A 162 14.65 31.50 -31.24
CA ILE A 162 13.34 31.06 -30.74
C ILE A 162 13.38 29.55 -30.60
N LYS A 163 13.24 29.06 -29.36
CA LYS A 163 13.14 27.65 -29.05
C LYS A 163 11.69 27.31 -28.70
N ILE A 164 11.07 26.45 -29.50
CA ILE A 164 9.66 26.09 -29.39
C ILE A 164 9.57 24.63 -28.99
N THR A 165 8.89 24.36 -27.88
CA THR A 165 8.53 23.03 -27.42
C THR A 165 7.02 22.86 -27.50
N LEU A 166 6.57 21.89 -28.27
CA LEU A 166 5.17 21.48 -28.35
C LEU A 166 5.03 20.11 -27.69
N ALA A 167 4.08 19.95 -26.77
CA ALA A 167 3.78 18.65 -26.16
C ALA A 167 2.27 18.46 -26.02
N SER A 168 1.77 17.25 -26.27
CA SER A 168 0.38 16.87 -25.99
C SER A 168 0.37 15.77 -24.93
N GLN A 169 -0.49 15.92 -23.92
CA GLN A 169 -0.63 14.96 -22.84
C GLN A 169 -2.06 14.86 -22.33
N THR A 170 -2.39 13.73 -21.73
CA THR A 170 -3.61 13.59 -20.93
C THR A 170 -3.34 13.99 -19.48
N ALA A 171 -4.22 14.82 -18.93
CA ALA A 171 -4.17 15.28 -17.54
C ALA A 171 -5.42 14.84 -16.78
N ARG A 172 -5.25 14.62 -15.47
CA ARG A 172 -6.36 14.24 -14.58
C ARG A 172 -7.05 15.47 -14.03
N VAL A 173 -8.38 15.44 -14.00
CA VAL A 173 -9.25 16.54 -13.59
C VAL A 173 -10.16 16.08 -12.47
N ASP A 174 -10.12 16.81 -11.36
CA ASP A 174 -11.07 16.72 -10.27
C ASP A 174 -12.14 17.79 -10.47
N LEU A 175 -13.31 17.36 -10.93
CA LEU A 175 -14.45 18.24 -11.21
C LEU A 175 -15.08 18.82 -9.95
N ASP A 176 -14.98 18.10 -8.83
CA ASP A 176 -15.65 18.50 -7.59
C ASP A 176 -14.84 19.60 -6.88
N ASN A 177 -13.50 19.55 -6.97
CA ASN A 177 -12.61 20.59 -6.45
C ASN A 177 -12.15 21.61 -7.50
N ASN A 178 -12.58 21.47 -8.75
CA ASN A 178 -12.21 22.35 -9.87
C ASN A 178 -10.69 22.43 -10.10
N LYS A 179 -10.00 21.29 -10.04
CA LYS A 179 -8.54 21.18 -10.16
C LYS A 179 -8.13 20.26 -11.30
N LEU A 180 -7.12 20.66 -12.06
CA LEU A 180 -6.44 19.88 -13.08
C LEU A 180 -5.00 19.64 -12.62
N TYR A 181 -4.51 18.40 -12.75
CA TYR A 181 -3.15 18.04 -12.36
C TYR A 181 -2.34 17.61 -13.59
N LEU A 182 -1.26 18.35 -13.87
CA LEU A 182 -0.31 18.08 -14.95
C LEU A 182 0.74 17.04 -14.52
N ARG A 183 1.42 16.40 -15.48
CA ARG A 183 2.46 15.39 -15.20
C ARG A 183 3.67 15.93 -14.44
N SER A 184 3.94 17.22 -14.59
CA SER A 184 4.96 17.96 -13.84
C SER A 184 4.66 18.06 -12.34
N GLY A 185 3.41 17.84 -11.92
CA GLY A 185 2.92 18.07 -10.57
C GLY A 185 2.23 19.43 -10.39
N THR A 186 2.25 20.30 -11.41
CA THR A 186 1.54 21.58 -11.38
C THR A 186 0.04 21.36 -11.25
N THR A 187 -0.58 22.07 -10.30
CA THR A 187 -2.04 22.05 -10.08
C THR A 187 -2.64 23.33 -10.64
N CYS A 188 -3.57 23.17 -11.58
CA CYS A 188 -4.23 24.26 -12.28
C CYS A 188 -5.72 24.31 -11.93
N ASN A 189 -6.33 25.49 -12.01
CA ASN A 189 -7.78 25.63 -11.90
C ASN A 189 -8.42 25.23 -13.24
N PHE A 190 -9.28 24.21 -13.22
CA PHE A 190 -9.81 23.61 -14.46
C PHE A 190 -10.67 24.59 -15.29
N ARG A 191 -11.46 25.45 -14.64
CA ARG A 191 -12.34 26.41 -15.33
C ARG A 191 -11.62 27.52 -16.10
N ASP A 192 -10.36 27.77 -15.77
CA ASP A 192 -9.60 28.85 -16.41
C ASP A 192 -9.22 28.49 -17.86
N ASN A 193 -9.27 27.20 -18.23
CA ASN A 193 -8.92 26.66 -19.56
C ASN A 193 -7.47 26.90 -20.00
N TYR A 194 -6.65 27.48 -19.14
CA TYR A 194 -5.20 27.60 -19.32
C TYR A 194 -4.48 27.60 -17.96
N CYS A 195 -3.22 27.20 -17.96
CA CYS A 195 -2.28 27.49 -16.89
C CYS A 195 -0.84 27.45 -17.39
N ILE A 196 0.08 28.00 -16.59
CA ILE A 196 1.51 27.95 -16.90
C ILE A 196 2.12 26.81 -16.08
N ASP A 197 2.71 25.86 -16.80
CA ASP A 197 3.48 24.76 -16.25
C ASP A 197 4.97 25.11 -16.21
N SER A 198 5.65 24.73 -15.14
CA SER A 198 7.09 25.01 -14.97
C SER A 198 7.95 24.29 -16.01
N GLU A 199 7.54 23.11 -16.45
CA GLU A 199 8.26 22.29 -17.43
C GLU A 199 7.73 22.53 -18.85
N GLY A 200 6.41 22.41 -19.05
CA GLY A 200 5.76 22.48 -20.35
C GLY A 200 5.36 23.88 -20.85
N GLY A 201 5.53 24.94 -20.06
CA GLY A 201 5.10 26.30 -20.44
C GLY A 201 3.57 26.46 -20.45
N TYR A 202 3.04 27.22 -21.42
CA TYR A 202 1.60 27.47 -21.48
C TYR A 202 0.84 26.19 -21.83
N SER A 203 -0.07 25.80 -20.96
CA SER A 203 -0.88 24.60 -21.06
C SER A 203 -2.34 24.99 -21.27
N TYR A 204 -2.98 24.46 -22.32
CA TYR A 204 -4.36 24.74 -22.68
C TYR A 204 -5.17 23.45 -22.75
N TRP A 205 -6.45 23.54 -22.40
CA TRP A 205 -7.41 22.45 -22.56
C TRP A 205 -8.77 22.98 -22.97
N HIS A 206 -9.63 22.06 -23.40
CA HIS A 206 -11.03 22.35 -23.67
C HIS A 206 -11.90 22.06 -22.45
N THR A 207 -12.98 22.80 -22.32
CA THR A 207 -14.03 22.47 -21.36
C THR A 207 -14.67 21.14 -21.75
N LEU A 208 -14.94 20.29 -20.77
CA LEU A 208 -15.67 19.05 -21.02
C LEU A 208 -17.09 19.36 -21.53
N PRO A 209 -17.64 18.53 -22.43
CA PRO A 209 -19.02 18.69 -22.89
C PRO A 209 -19.98 18.77 -21.71
N LYS A 210 -21.01 19.61 -21.80
CA LYS A 210 -22.07 19.67 -20.78
C LYS A 210 -22.90 18.39 -20.84
N ASP A 211 -22.48 17.41 -20.06
CA ASP A 211 -23.23 16.20 -19.82
C ASP A 211 -24.23 16.45 -18.67
N TYR A 212 -25.51 16.60 -19.02
CA TYR A 212 -26.59 16.81 -18.04
C TYR A 212 -26.71 15.65 -17.05
N CYS A 213 -26.33 14.44 -17.49
CA CYS A 213 -26.45 13.21 -16.72
C CYS A 213 -25.12 12.77 -16.09
N LYS A 214 -24.02 13.43 -16.47
CA LYS A 214 -22.67 13.16 -15.98
C LYS A 214 -22.32 11.67 -16.08
N PHE A 215 -22.67 11.02 -17.20
CA PHE A 215 -22.34 9.62 -17.48
C PHE A 215 -20.84 9.35 -17.35
N SER A 216 -20.01 10.36 -17.67
CA SER A 216 -18.56 10.33 -17.46
C SER A 216 -18.12 10.20 -16.00
N LYS A 217 -19.02 10.28 -15.00
CA LYS A 217 -18.74 9.95 -13.60
C LYS A 217 -18.88 8.46 -13.27
N TYR A 218 -19.32 7.64 -14.23
CA TYR A 218 -19.61 6.22 -14.02
C TYR A 218 -18.72 5.38 -14.93
N SER A 219 -17.86 4.55 -14.34
CA SER A 219 -17.08 3.56 -15.08
C SER A 219 -17.67 2.17 -14.89
N ILE A 220 -17.65 1.35 -15.96
CA ILE A 220 -18.17 -0.01 -15.93
C ILE A 220 -17.03 -0.94 -15.48
N LEU A 221 -17.19 -1.59 -14.33
CA LEU A 221 -16.26 -2.60 -13.82
C LEU A 221 -16.58 -4.00 -14.35
N TYR A 222 -17.87 -4.29 -14.55
CA TYR A 222 -18.33 -5.58 -15.04
C TYR A 222 -19.62 -5.40 -15.84
N GLU A 223 -19.74 -6.12 -16.95
CA GLU A 223 -20.94 -6.22 -17.76
C GLU A 223 -21.19 -7.68 -18.12
N GLY A 224 -22.32 -8.23 -17.69
CA GLY A 224 -22.60 -9.65 -17.88
C GLY A 224 -23.72 -10.19 -17.02
N TYR A 225 -23.84 -11.52 -16.98
CA TYR A 225 -24.83 -12.20 -16.15
C TYR A 225 -24.33 -12.37 -14.72
N ALA A 226 -25.13 -11.93 -13.76
CA ALA A 226 -24.94 -12.16 -12.34
C ALA A 226 -26.05 -13.03 -11.76
N GLU A 227 -25.73 -13.73 -10.68
CA GLU A 227 -26.72 -14.43 -9.85
C GLU A 227 -27.38 -13.41 -8.93
N ARG A 228 -28.71 -13.33 -9.03
CA ARG A 228 -29.57 -12.48 -8.24
C ARG A 228 -30.33 -13.33 -7.25
N ALA A 229 -29.97 -13.25 -5.98
CA ALA A 229 -30.65 -13.93 -4.89
C ALA A 229 -31.55 -12.95 -4.12
N VAL A 230 -32.81 -13.32 -3.90
CA VAL A 230 -33.75 -12.55 -3.09
C VAL A 230 -34.21 -13.42 -1.92
N ASP A 231 -34.09 -12.89 -0.70
CA ASP A 231 -34.68 -13.51 0.49
C ASP A 231 -36.13 -13.01 0.66
N PRO A 232 -37.15 -13.87 0.46
CA PRO A 232 -38.55 -13.48 0.59
C PRO A 232 -39.00 -13.28 2.06
N ARG A 233 -38.20 -13.72 3.04
CA ARG A 233 -38.53 -13.65 4.48
C ARG A 233 -37.79 -12.56 5.24
N ALA A 234 -36.81 -11.91 4.61
CA ALA A 234 -36.11 -10.79 5.22
C ALA A 234 -37.07 -9.59 5.35
N LEU A 235 -37.11 -8.98 6.54
CA LEU A 235 -37.95 -7.82 6.88
C LEU A 235 -37.78 -6.65 5.89
N HIS A 236 -36.61 -6.57 5.28
CA HIS A 236 -36.30 -5.77 4.10
C HIS A 236 -35.78 -6.76 3.07
N SER A 237 -36.49 -7.00 1.96
CA SER A 237 -36.10 -7.96 0.93
C SER A 237 -34.70 -7.64 0.35
N GLU A 238 -33.65 -8.12 1.01
CA GLU A 238 -32.27 -7.88 0.61
C GLU A 238 -32.03 -8.64 -0.70
N THR A 239 -31.77 -7.88 -1.76
CA THR A 239 -31.39 -8.44 -3.05
C THR A 239 -29.86 -8.51 -3.08
N LEU A 240 -29.32 -9.69 -3.30
CA LEU A 240 -27.90 -9.95 -3.44
C LEU A 240 -27.58 -10.21 -4.91
N TYR A 241 -26.51 -9.59 -5.40
CA TYR A 241 -25.89 -9.88 -6.68
C TYR A 241 -24.54 -10.53 -6.45
N SER A 242 -24.30 -11.69 -7.05
CA SER A 242 -23.00 -12.35 -7.02
C SER A 242 -22.54 -12.76 -8.41
N VAL A 243 -21.24 -12.61 -8.63
CA VAL A 243 -20.52 -13.07 -9.82
C VAL A 243 -19.28 -13.80 -9.32
N THR A 244 -19.02 -14.98 -9.85
CA THR A 244 -17.82 -15.78 -9.57
C THR A 244 -17.24 -16.24 -10.90
N THR A 245 -16.25 -15.50 -11.41
CA THR A 245 -15.50 -15.84 -12.62
C THR A 245 -14.01 -15.96 -12.30
N GLU A 246 -13.17 -16.32 -13.27
CA GLU A 246 -11.71 -16.39 -13.06
C GLU A 246 -11.10 -15.00 -12.81
N ASP A 247 -11.57 -13.98 -13.53
CA ASP A 247 -11.03 -12.62 -13.44
C ASP A 247 -11.77 -11.74 -12.42
N ILE A 248 -13.10 -11.88 -12.35
CA ILE A 248 -13.97 -11.00 -11.56
C ILE A 248 -14.82 -11.83 -10.59
N THR A 249 -14.71 -11.50 -9.30
CA THR A 249 -15.56 -12.08 -8.25
C THR A 249 -16.04 -11.00 -7.29
N PHE A 250 -17.35 -10.94 -7.08
CA PHE A 250 -17.96 -10.06 -6.08
C PHE A 250 -19.29 -10.61 -5.59
N ALA A 251 -19.68 -10.19 -4.39
CA ALA A 251 -21.04 -10.29 -3.91
C ALA A 251 -21.43 -8.97 -3.27
N LEU A 252 -22.52 -8.37 -3.74
CA LEU A 252 -22.96 -7.04 -3.33
C LEU A 252 -24.45 -7.04 -3.00
N THR A 253 -24.83 -6.41 -1.89
CA THR A 253 -26.22 -6.31 -1.45
C THR A 253 -26.82 -4.96 -1.80
N VAL A 254 -28.07 -4.95 -2.22
CA VAL A 254 -28.78 -3.71 -2.56
C VAL A 254 -29.27 -3.05 -1.27
N LYS A 255 -28.82 -1.82 -1.02
CA LYS A 255 -29.28 -0.99 0.11
C LYS A 255 -30.43 -0.08 -0.27
N LYS A 256 -30.35 0.55 -1.44
CA LYS A 256 -31.35 1.52 -1.90
C LYS A 256 -31.46 1.49 -3.42
N ARG A 257 -32.65 1.79 -3.95
CA ARG A 257 -32.87 2.07 -5.37
C ARG A 257 -32.95 3.57 -5.59
N GLU A 258 -32.27 4.06 -6.61
CA GLU A 258 -32.20 5.48 -6.94
C GLU A 258 -32.38 5.69 -8.43
N LEU A 259 -33.02 6.80 -8.80
CA LEU A 259 -33.19 7.18 -10.20
C LEU A 259 -32.06 8.14 -10.58
N ILE A 260 -31.22 7.75 -11.53
CA ILE A 260 -30.10 8.56 -12.04
C ILE A 260 -30.33 8.74 -13.53
N CYS A 261 -30.55 9.98 -13.99
CA CYS A 261 -30.83 10.28 -15.40
C CYS A 261 -31.96 9.43 -16.02
N GLY A 262 -33.03 9.14 -15.26
CA GLY A 262 -34.13 8.30 -15.74
C GLY A 262 -33.88 6.78 -15.68
N TYR A 263 -32.65 6.34 -15.39
CA TYR A 263 -32.33 4.94 -15.16
C TYR A 263 -32.48 4.56 -13.69
N ARG A 264 -32.99 3.34 -13.43
CA ARG A 264 -33.13 2.79 -12.08
C ARG A 264 -31.85 2.05 -11.69
N VAL A 265 -31.05 2.69 -10.86
CA VAL A 265 -29.76 2.19 -10.41
C VAL A 265 -29.86 1.77 -8.94
N GLN A 266 -29.12 0.75 -8.56
CA GLN A 266 -29.15 0.15 -7.23
C GLN A 266 -27.87 0.50 -6.48
N LYS A 267 -28.01 1.21 -5.37
CA LYS A 267 -26.92 1.51 -4.45
C LYS A 267 -26.61 0.27 -3.61
N THR A 268 -25.34 -0.07 -3.54
CA THR A 268 -24.85 -1.20 -2.74
C THR A 268 -24.41 -0.74 -1.35
N GLU A 269 -23.97 -1.65 -0.48
CA GLU A 269 -23.29 -1.28 0.78
C GLU A 269 -22.00 -0.49 0.55
N HIS A 270 -21.37 -0.59 -0.62
CA HIS A 270 -20.21 0.20 -0.96
C HIS A 270 -20.65 1.53 -1.62
N PRO A 271 -20.25 2.70 -1.09
CA PRO A 271 -20.77 4.00 -1.52
C PRO A 271 -20.46 4.33 -3.00
N LYS A 272 -19.36 3.78 -3.54
CA LYS A 272 -18.94 4.00 -4.92
C LYS A 272 -19.44 2.94 -5.91
N LEU A 273 -20.01 1.83 -5.45
CA LEU A 273 -20.44 0.73 -6.33
C LEU A 273 -21.95 0.73 -6.50
N LEU A 274 -22.37 0.68 -7.75
CA LEU A 274 -23.76 0.77 -8.17
C LEU A 274 -24.06 -0.37 -9.13
N ILE A 275 -25.26 -0.94 -9.06
CA ILE A 275 -25.69 -2.01 -9.97
C ILE A 275 -26.82 -1.47 -10.84
N PHE A 276 -26.65 -1.61 -12.15
CA PHE A 276 -27.69 -1.33 -13.12
C PHE A 276 -28.19 -2.66 -13.71
N GLU A 277 -29.46 -2.98 -13.49
CA GLU A 277 -30.10 -4.13 -14.12
C GLU A 277 -30.46 -3.77 -15.56
N THR A 278 -29.98 -4.54 -16.53
CA THR A 278 -30.17 -4.24 -17.96
C THR A 278 -30.33 -5.51 -18.79
N ARG A 279 -30.38 -5.36 -20.11
CA ARG A 279 -30.37 -6.44 -21.10
C ARG A 279 -29.13 -6.31 -21.98
N LYS A 280 -28.72 -7.42 -22.59
CA LYS A 280 -27.58 -7.43 -23.52
C LYS A 280 -27.83 -6.45 -24.68
N GLY A 281 -26.96 -5.47 -24.84
CA GLY A 281 -27.07 -4.41 -25.86
C GLY A 281 -27.63 -3.07 -25.36
N GLU A 282 -28.13 -3.01 -24.12
CA GLU A 282 -28.54 -1.76 -23.47
C GLU A 282 -27.52 -1.41 -22.39
N SER A 283 -26.71 -0.37 -22.62
CA SER A 283 -25.73 0.11 -21.65
C SER A 283 -26.16 1.42 -20.98
N PHE A 284 -25.79 1.58 -19.71
CA PHE A 284 -26.00 2.82 -18.96
C PHE A 284 -25.08 3.96 -19.45
N ALA A 285 -23.86 3.63 -19.86
CA ALA A 285 -22.87 4.56 -20.38
C ALA A 285 -22.04 3.89 -21.49
N GLU A 286 -21.30 4.68 -22.26
CA GLU A 286 -20.27 4.16 -23.17
C GLU A 286 -19.19 3.42 -22.38
N HIS A 287 -18.61 2.40 -23.01
CA HIS A 287 -17.69 1.49 -22.36
C HIS A 287 -16.33 2.16 -22.10
N HIS A 288 -16.22 2.88 -20.98
CA HIS A 288 -14.96 3.42 -20.50
C HIS A 288 -14.35 2.49 -19.45
N THR A 289 -13.24 1.83 -19.80
CA THR A 289 -12.42 1.10 -18.84
C THR A 289 -12.01 2.02 -17.71
N ALA A 290 -12.11 1.55 -16.46
CA ALA A 290 -11.74 2.34 -15.30
C ALA A 290 -10.28 2.83 -15.44
N SER A 291 -10.08 4.15 -15.48
CA SER A 291 -8.74 4.72 -15.40
C SER A 291 -8.07 4.27 -14.11
N THR A 292 -6.78 3.98 -14.18
CA THR A 292 -5.98 3.54 -13.04
C THR A 292 -6.06 4.52 -11.86
N ASN A 293 -6.24 5.81 -12.16
CA ASN A 293 -6.40 6.88 -11.17
C ASN A 293 -7.69 6.77 -10.36
N ASN A 294 -8.69 6.05 -10.87
CA ASN A 294 -9.99 5.87 -10.22
C ASN A 294 -10.12 4.51 -9.53
N LEU A 295 -9.13 3.61 -9.64
CA LEU A 295 -9.17 2.33 -8.94
C LEU A 295 -9.05 2.54 -7.43
N ASP A 296 -10.04 2.06 -6.69
CA ASP A 296 -10.12 2.20 -5.24
C ASP A 296 -9.77 0.88 -4.55
N ILE A 297 -8.57 0.80 -3.96
CA ILE A 297 -8.07 -0.41 -3.28
C ILE A 297 -8.94 -0.81 -2.09
N PHE A 298 -9.57 0.15 -1.40
CA PHE A 298 -10.47 -0.13 -0.30
C PHE A 298 -11.78 -0.72 -0.80
N ALA A 299 -12.30 -0.25 -1.94
CA ALA A 299 -13.43 -0.88 -2.60
C ALA A 299 -13.12 -2.35 -2.94
N TYR A 300 -11.92 -2.63 -3.44
CA TYR A 300 -11.48 -4.00 -3.74
C TYR A 300 -11.47 -4.90 -2.51
N ILE A 301 -10.80 -4.45 -1.45
CA ILE A 301 -10.68 -5.21 -0.20
C ILE A 301 -12.05 -5.41 0.46
N ASN A 302 -12.86 -4.34 0.56
CA ASN A 302 -14.19 -4.38 1.17
C ASN A 302 -15.10 -5.36 0.41
N SER A 303 -15.04 -5.37 -0.92
CA SER A 303 -15.84 -6.30 -1.73
C SER A 303 -15.51 -7.78 -1.45
N LYS A 304 -14.22 -8.10 -1.24
CA LYS A 304 -13.79 -9.45 -0.84
C LYS A 304 -14.27 -9.82 0.56
N PHE A 305 -14.19 -8.89 1.52
CA PHE A 305 -14.69 -9.13 2.88
C PHE A 305 -16.19 -9.45 2.87
N ILE A 306 -16.98 -8.70 2.09
CA ILE A 306 -18.42 -8.94 1.95
C ILE A 306 -18.68 -10.31 1.31
N TYR A 307 -17.93 -10.68 0.27
CA TYR A 307 -18.04 -11.99 -0.36
C TYR A 307 -17.76 -13.15 0.61
N VAL A 308 -16.68 -13.05 1.41
CA VAL A 308 -16.33 -14.05 2.43
C VAL A 308 -17.41 -14.14 3.50
N GLU A 309 -17.88 -13.01 4.01
CA GLU A 309 -18.95 -12.95 5.02
C GLU A 309 -20.20 -13.69 4.52
N LYS A 310 -20.61 -13.42 3.28
CA LYS A 310 -21.80 -14.02 2.68
C LYS A 310 -21.63 -15.52 2.45
N HIS A 311 -20.46 -15.94 1.97
CA HIS A 311 -20.14 -17.36 1.81
C HIS A 311 -20.22 -18.08 3.15
N MET A 312 -19.56 -17.56 4.19
CA MET A 312 -19.59 -18.14 5.54
C MET A 312 -21.00 -18.19 6.12
N ARG A 313 -21.78 -17.11 6.00
CA ARG A 313 -23.18 -17.08 6.46
C ARG A 313 -24.01 -18.19 5.81
N THR A 314 -23.85 -18.40 4.50
CA THR A 314 -24.57 -19.43 3.75
C THR A 314 -24.14 -20.84 4.18
N GLN A 315 -22.83 -21.08 4.34
CA GLN A 315 -22.32 -22.37 4.82
C GLN A 315 -22.81 -22.69 6.24
N ILE A 316 -22.83 -21.70 7.13
CA ILE A 316 -23.31 -21.86 8.51
C ILE A 316 -24.82 -22.14 8.54
N GLN A 317 -25.61 -21.43 7.73
CA GLN A 317 -27.06 -21.66 7.63
C GLN A 317 -27.39 -23.07 7.11
N ASN A 318 -26.66 -23.55 6.10
CA ASN A 318 -26.80 -24.91 5.59
C ASN A 318 -26.41 -25.96 6.63
N LEU A 319 -25.26 -25.77 7.30
CA LEU A 319 -24.83 -26.64 8.40
C LEU A 319 -25.87 -26.68 9.53
N TYR A 320 -26.42 -25.52 9.91
CA TYR A 320 -27.45 -25.46 10.95
C TYR A 320 -28.69 -26.25 10.57
N HIS A 321 -29.15 -26.12 9.31
CA HIS A 321 -30.28 -26.90 8.80
C HIS A 321 -30.00 -28.41 8.82
N ASP A 322 -28.82 -28.82 8.35
CA ASP A 322 -28.42 -30.22 8.32
C ASP A 322 -28.31 -30.82 9.74
N VAL A 323 -27.75 -30.08 10.69
CA VAL A 323 -27.67 -30.49 12.11
C VAL A 323 -29.07 -30.67 12.71
N LEU A 324 -29.98 -29.73 12.47
CA LEU A 324 -31.37 -29.87 12.94
C LEU A 324 -32.05 -31.08 12.30
N TYR A 325 -31.83 -31.32 11.01
CA TYR A 325 -32.41 -32.44 10.28
C TYR A 325 -31.88 -33.78 10.78
N GLN A 326 -30.58 -33.90 10.96
CA GLN A 326 -29.95 -35.09 11.53
C GLN A 326 -30.42 -35.33 12.96
N ARG A 327 -30.52 -34.28 13.80
CA ARG A 327 -31.04 -34.41 15.16
C ARG A 327 -32.47 -34.93 15.17
N CYS A 328 -33.36 -34.34 14.36
CA CYS A 328 -34.74 -34.79 14.25
C CYS A 328 -34.82 -36.24 13.77
N THR A 329 -34.02 -36.59 12.76
CA THR A 329 -33.98 -37.96 12.21
C THR A 329 -33.51 -38.95 13.26
N GLN A 330 -32.47 -38.61 14.02
CA GLN A 330 -31.96 -39.45 15.10
C GLN A 330 -32.97 -39.62 16.25
N GLU A 331 -33.64 -38.54 16.65
CA GLU A 331 -34.72 -38.59 17.65
C GLU A 331 -35.89 -39.46 17.15
N ARG A 332 -36.27 -39.33 15.87
CA ARG A 332 -37.30 -40.16 15.24
C ARG A 332 -36.94 -41.65 15.24
N GLU A 333 -35.73 -42.02 14.83
CA GLU A 333 -35.30 -43.42 14.85
C GLU A 333 -35.21 -43.96 16.29
N THR A 334 -34.83 -43.12 17.26
CA THR A 334 -34.85 -43.49 18.69
C THR A 334 -36.29 -43.76 19.18
N ILE A 335 -37.26 -42.94 18.77
CA ILE A 335 -38.68 -43.15 19.11
C ILE A 335 -39.20 -44.42 18.43
N LYS A 336 -38.88 -44.67 17.15
CA LYS A 336 -39.26 -45.91 16.45
C LYS A 336 -38.70 -47.15 17.13
N ASN A 337 -37.41 -47.15 17.50
CA ASN A 337 -36.79 -48.25 18.24
C ASN A 337 -37.46 -48.47 19.60
N SER A 338 -37.92 -47.39 20.25
CA SER A 338 -38.68 -47.49 21.49
C SER A 338 -40.08 -48.07 21.24
N LEU A 339 -40.79 -47.62 20.20
CA LEU A 339 -42.10 -48.18 19.82
C LEU A 339 -42.03 -49.68 19.52
N ALA A 340 -40.93 -50.15 18.91
CA ALA A 340 -40.72 -51.58 18.62
C ALA A 340 -40.70 -52.47 19.87
N ILE A 341 -40.31 -51.93 21.03
CA ILE A 341 -40.31 -52.65 22.31
C ILE A 341 -41.56 -52.37 23.17
N ALA A 342 -42.49 -51.52 22.71
CA ALA A 342 -43.65 -51.13 23.50
C ALA A 342 -44.45 -52.35 23.96
N HIS A 343 -44.79 -53.25 23.03
CA HIS A 343 -45.59 -54.45 23.33
C HIS A 343 -44.87 -55.49 24.18
N SER A 344 -43.56 -55.68 23.99
CA SER A 344 -42.80 -56.70 24.72
C SER A 344 -42.33 -56.23 26.11
N SER A 345 -42.11 -54.92 26.28
CA SER A 345 -41.68 -54.32 27.55
C SER A 345 -42.21 -52.88 27.69
N PRO A 346 -43.47 -52.72 28.14
CA PRO A 346 -44.11 -51.41 28.27
C PRO A 346 -43.35 -50.45 29.20
N ASP A 347 -42.82 -50.96 30.31
CA ASP A 347 -42.07 -50.15 31.27
C ASP A 347 -40.73 -49.67 30.70
N GLN A 348 -40.08 -50.50 29.87
CA GLN A 348 -38.84 -50.11 29.19
C GLN A 348 -39.09 -49.10 28.06
N PHE A 349 -40.22 -49.22 27.37
CA PHE A 349 -40.68 -48.21 26.42
C PHE A 349 -40.90 -46.86 27.11
N ALA A 350 -41.61 -46.84 28.25
CA ALA A 350 -41.84 -45.63 29.03
C ALA A 350 -40.52 -44.99 29.48
N TYR A 351 -39.58 -45.80 29.97
CA TYR A 351 -38.24 -45.35 30.35
C TYR A 351 -37.50 -44.70 29.18
N ASN A 352 -37.51 -45.33 28.00
CA ASN A 352 -36.78 -44.83 26.83
C ASN A 352 -37.40 -43.53 26.29
N LEU A 353 -38.73 -43.47 26.21
CA LEU A 353 -39.43 -42.29 25.69
C LEU A 353 -39.33 -41.10 26.63
N MET A 354 -39.49 -41.31 27.95
CA MET A 354 -39.42 -40.26 28.96
C MET A 354 -37.98 -39.94 29.40
N LYS A 355 -36.99 -40.68 28.89
CA LYS A 355 -35.55 -40.53 29.17
C LYS A 355 -35.20 -40.65 30.67
N GLY A 356 -35.91 -41.52 31.41
CA GLY A 356 -35.64 -41.74 32.83
C GLY A 356 -36.61 -42.71 33.53
N PRO A 357 -36.31 -43.11 34.77
CA PRO A 357 -37.16 -43.98 35.58
C PRO A 357 -38.40 -43.25 36.12
N GLY A 358 -39.33 -43.99 36.72
CA GLY A 358 -40.53 -43.42 37.35
C GLY A 358 -41.73 -43.22 36.42
N TYR A 359 -41.72 -43.86 35.26
CA TYR A 359 -42.86 -43.92 34.35
C TYR A 359 -43.23 -45.37 34.08
N LYS A 360 -44.49 -45.70 34.30
CA LYS A 360 -45.06 -47.00 33.97
C LYS A 360 -45.95 -46.85 32.76
N SER A 361 -46.00 -47.83 31.86
CA SER A 361 -46.96 -47.77 30.76
C SER A 361 -47.89 -48.97 30.68
N LEU A 362 -49.09 -48.69 30.17
CA LEU A 362 -50.16 -49.66 29.99
C LEU A 362 -50.67 -49.56 28.55
N ILE A 363 -50.60 -50.67 27.82
CA ILE A 363 -51.09 -50.76 26.44
C ILE A 363 -52.59 -51.02 26.45
N ALA A 364 -53.31 -50.29 25.61
CA ALA A 364 -54.74 -50.44 25.41
C ALA A 364 -55.05 -50.36 23.91
N GLY A 365 -55.02 -51.50 23.21
CA GLY A 365 -55.19 -51.52 21.75
C GLY A 365 -54.03 -50.83 21.02
N GLU A 366 -54.33 -49.89 20.14
CA GLU A 366 -53.33 -49.15 19.32
C GLU A 366 -52.71 -47.93 20.03
N ILE A 367 -52.98 -47.77 21.32
CA ILE A 367 -52.47 -46.67 22.15
C ILE A 367 -51.76 -47.20 23.40
N VAL A 368 -50.94 -46.35 24.00
CA VAL A 368 -50.27 -46.59 25.27
C VAL A 368 -50.49 -45.44 26.23
N HIS A 369 -50.89 -45.76 27.46
CA HIS A 369 -51.03 -44.82 28.56
C HIS A 369 -49.75 -44.83 29.38
N ILE A 370 -49.07 -43.69 29.47
CA ILE A 370 -47.85 -43.48 30.26
C ILE A 370 -48.24 -42.75 31.53
N MET A 371 -47.96 -43.36 32.67
CA MET A 371 -48.31 -42.86 34.00
C MET A 371 -47.04 -42.48 34.75
N ARG A 372 -47.01 -41.28 35.32
CA ARG A 372 -45.91 -40.86 36.21
C ARG A 372 -46.11 -41.42 37.61
N CYS A 373 -45.12 -42.15 38.11
CA CYS A 373 -45.12 -42.77 39.44
C CYS A 373 -44.47 -41.85 40.49
N ILE A 374 -44.80 -42.06 41.76
CA ILE A 374 -44.30 -41.24 42.87
C ILE A 374 -42.98 -41.82 43.38
N PRO A 375 -41.88 -41.04 43.46
CA PRO A 375 -40.63 -41.50 44.05
C PRO A 375 -40.79 -41.70 45.56
N VAL A 376 -40.29 -42.83 46.06
CA VAL A 376 -40.36 -43.24 47.47
C VAL A 376 -39.04 -43.88 47.89
N GLU A 377 -38.66 -43.66 49.15
CA GLU A 377 -37.47 -44.29 49.72
C GLU A 377 -37.75 -45.74 50.10
N VAL A 378 -36.84 -46.64 49.72
CA VAL A 378 -36.89 -48.07 50.02
C VAL A 378 -35.54 -48.56 50.53
N ARG A 379 -35.56 -49.61 51.36
CA ARG A 379 -34.35 -50.20 51.97
C ARG A 379 -34.09 -51.59 51.41
N PHE A 380 -32.83 -51.91 51.14
CA PHE A 380 -32.44 -53.25 50.69
C PHE A 380 -32.78 -54.31 51.76
N VAL A 381 -33.28 -55.46 51.32
CA VAL A 381 -33.60 -56.61 52.19
C VAL A 381 -32.75 -57.80 51.77
N HIS A 382 -31.95 -58.33 52.69
CA HIS A 382 -31.20 -59.55 52.47
C HIS A 382 -32.13 -60.77 52.40
N SER A 383 -31.81 -61.72 51.54
CA SER A 383 -32.60 -62.92 51.27
C SER A 383 -31.67 -64.06 50.90
N ASP A 384 -31.94 -65.26 51.40
CA ASP A 384 -31.18 -66.47 51.01
C ASP A 384 -31.51 -66.94 49.59
N GLU A 385 -32.68 -66.55 49.09
CA GLU A 385 -33.14 -66.78 47.73
C GLU A 385 -32.76 -65.62 46.79
N CYS A 386 -32.40 -65.95 45.55
CA CYS A 386 -32.07 -64.97 44.51
C CYS A 386 -33.27 -64.63 43.63
N TYR A 387 -33.38 -63.35 43.27
CA TYR A 387 -34.45 -62.80 42.43
C TYR A 387 -33.83 -62.04 41.26
N ALA A 388 -34.57 -61.95 40.15
CA ALA A 388 -34.15 -61.12 39.00
C ALA A 388 -34.25 -59.62 39.32
N GLU A 389 -35.17 -59.25 40.20
CA GLU A 389 -35.41 -57.91 40.72
C GLU A 389 -34.75 -57.72 42.10
N LEU A 390 -34.51 -56.47 42.49
CA LEU A 390 -33.88 -56.16 43.78
C LEU A 390 -34.93 -56.18 44.91
N LYS A 391 -34.77 -57.08 45.88
CA LYS A 391 -35.67 -57.18 47.03
C LYS A 391 -35.48 -56.01 48.00
N VAL A 392 -36.55 -55.29 48.28
CA VAL A 392 -36.56 -54.07 49.10
C VAL A 392 -37.71 -54.07 50.11
N SER A 393 -37.62 -53.22 51.13
CA SER A 393 -38.67 -52.99 52.13
C SER A 393 -39.11 -51.53 52.09
N ARG A 394 -40.43 -51.33 52.09
CA ARG A 394 -41.09 -50.04 52.25
C ARG A 394 -42.15 -50.17 53.33
N ASN A 395 -42.12 -49.34 54.37
CA ASN A 395 -43.08 -49.38 55.47
C ASN A 395 -43.28 -50.81 56.05
N ASN A 396 -42.18 -51.56 56.24
CA ASN A 396 -42.16 -52.96 56.68
C ASN A 396 -42.85 -53.97 55.75
N GLN A 397 -43.23 -53.59 54.54
CA GLN A 397 -43.71 -54.50 53.50
C GLN A 397 -42.57 -54.84 52.54
N THR A 398 -42.35 -56.13 52.30
CA THR A 398 -41.38 -56.61 51.33
C THR A 398 -41.93 -56.45 49.92
N MET A 399 -41.18 -55.74 49.07
CA MET A 399 -41.48 -55.52 47.66
C MET A 399 -40.21 -55.75 46.83
N PHE A 400 -40.34 -55.63 45.53
CA PHE A 400 -39.24 -55.81 44.58
C PHE A 400 -39.13 -54.59 43.70
N LEU A 401 -37.90 -54.23 43.36
CA LEU A 401 -37.55 -53.08 42.55
C LEU A 401 -37.08 -53.57 41.18
N LEU A 402 -37.79 -53.18 40.13
CA LEU A 402 -37.47 -53.57 38.75
C LEU A 402 -36.11 -52.97 38.31
N PRO A 403 -35.28 -53.74 37.61
CA PRO A 403 -34.00 -53.25 37.09
C PRO A 403 -34.23 -52.11 36.09
N LYS A 404 -33.35 -51.10 36.08
CA LYS A 404 -33.35 -49.92 35.21
C LYS A 404 -34.51 -48.93 35.40
N THR A 405 -35.75 -49.38 35.52
CA THR A 405 -36.93 -48.50 35.69
C THR A 405 -37.21 -48.11 37.14
N HIS A 406 -36.71 -48.90 38.10
CA HIS A 406 -36.88 -48.71 39.55
C HIS A 406 -38.35 -48.65 39.98
N ILE A 407 -39.25 -49.27 39.22
CA ILE A 407 -40.67 -49.38 39.58
C ILE A 407 -40.83 -50.45 40.66
N LEU A 408 -41.65 -50.16 41.67
CA LEU A 408 -41.94 -51.09 42.76
C LEU A 408 -43.06 -52.06 42.38
N VAL A 409 -42.82 -53.34 42.62
CA VAL A 409 -43.76 -54.43 42.39
C VAL A 409 -43.86 -55.33 43.62
N ASN A 410 -45.03 -55.93 43.83
CA ASN A 410 -45.30 -56.74 45.03
C ASN A 410 -44.67 -58.14 44.97
N HIS A 411 -44.36 -58.64 43.76
CA HIS A 411 -43.84 -59.99 43.53
C HIS A 411 -42.60 -59.92 42.66
N GLY A 412 -41.59 -60.72 43.00
CA GLY A 412 -40.35 -60.86 42.25
C GLY A 412 -40.26 -62.21 41.55
N THR A 413 -39.45 -62.28 40.50
CA THR A 413 -39.14 -63.48 39.74
C THR A 413 -37.99 -64.22 40.42
N GLN A 414 -38.27 -65.34 41.08
CA GLN A 414 -37.24 -66.17 41.71
C GLN A 414 -36.35 -66.81 40.64
N THR A 415 -35.02 -66.76 40.85
CA THR A 415 -34.02 -67.31 39.93
C THR A 415 -33.00 -68.15 40.69
N ILE A 416 -32.26 -68.99 39.96
CA ILE A 416 -31.16 -69.76 40.54
C ILE A 416 -30.01 -68.81 40.86
N CYS A 417 -29.48 -68.88 42.08
CA CYS A 417 -28.33 -68.10 42.51
C CYS A 417 -27.06 -68.46 41.71
N ASN A 418 -26.83 -67.75 40.60
CA ASN A 418 -25.69 -67.97 39.72
C ASN A 418 -24.50 -67.09 40.12
N LYS A 419 -23.41 -67.72 40.57
CA LYS A 419 -22.16 -67.01 40.95
C LYS A 419 -21.34 -66.52 39.76
N ILE A 420 -21.54 -67.11 38.57
CA ILE A 420 -20.80 -66.80 37.33
C ILE A 420 -21.46 -65.62 36.61
N LEU A 421 -22.78 -65.65 36.47
CA LEU A 421 -23.59 -64.62 35.81
C LEU A 421 -24.64 -64.06 36.77
N PRO A 422 -24.23 -63.34 37.81
CA PRO A 422 -25.18 -62.73 38.75
C PRO A 422 -25.87 -61.51 38.13
N PRO A 423 -27.05 -61.11 38.61
CA PRO A 423 -27.64 -59.83 38.24
C PRO A 423 -26.83 -58.66 38.82
N TYR A 424 -26.65 -57.63 38.00
CA TYR A 424 -25.94 -56.40 38.34
C TYR A 424 -26.93 -55.25 38.44
N PHE A 425 -26.79 -54.41 39.47
CA PHE A 425 -27.60 -53.22 39.67
C PHE A 425 -26.70 -52.01 39.89
N LEU A 426 -27.12 -50.88 39.35
CA LEU A 426 -26.50 -49.58 39.59
C LEU A 426 -27.23 -48.91 40.76
N ILE A 427 -26.54 -48.71 41.88
CA ILE A 427 -27.06 -48.08 43.10
C ILE A 427 -26.04 -47.03 43.53
N ASP A 428 -26.48 -45.76 43.69
CA ASP A 428 -25.61 -44.63 44.05
C ASP A 428 -24.32 -44.54 43.20
N ASP A 429 -24.47 -44.62 41.87
CA ASP A 429 -23.38 -44.63 40.88
C ASP A 429 -22.34 -45.75 41.03
N GLN A 430 -22.63 -46.76 41.86
CA GLN A 430 -21.80 -47.94 42.05
C GLN A 430 -22.50 -49.20 41.55
N TRP A 431 -21.72 -50.08 40.93
CA TRP A 431 -22.24 -51.37 40.47
C TRP A 431 -22.16 -52.40 41.58
N PHE A 432 -23.28 -53.07 41.85
CA PHE A 432 -23.38 -54.18 42.78
C PHE A 432 -23.82 -55.44 42.03
N LYS A 433 -23.11 -56.55 42.26
CA LYS A 433 -23.60 -57.90 41.89
C LYS A 433 -24.36 -58.50 43.08
N ILE A 434 -25.52 -59.09 42.84
CA ILE A 434 -26.35 -59.67 43.91
C ILE A 434 -26.22 -61.18 43.90
N VAL A 435 -25.56 -61.74 44.91
CA VAL A 435 -25.48 -63.20 45.13
C VAL A 435 -25.35 -63.51 46.62
N PRO A 436 -26.33 -64.20 47.20
CA PRO A 436 -27.56 -63.64 47.79
C PRO A 436 -27.46 -62.26 48.49
N GLY A 437 -26.25 -61.77 48.77
CA GLY A 437 -25.99 -60.41 49.25
C GLY A 437 -25.45 -59.49 48.16
N PRO A 438 -25.50 -58.16 48.38
CA PRO A 438 -24.91 -57.20 47.47
C PRO A 438 -23.39 -57.13 47.64
N VAL A 439 -22.67 -57.23 46.53
CA VAL A 439 -21.20 -57.14 46.50
C VAL A 439 -20.79 -56.08 45.48
N LEU A 440 -20.02 -55.09 45.92
CA LEU A 440 -19.46 -54.05 45.05
C LEU A 440 -18.61 -54.69 43.94
N THR A 441 -18.73 -54.18 42.71
CA THR A 441 -18.03 -54.71 41.55
C THR A 441 -17.61 -53.62 40.57
N VAL A 442 -16.76 -53.98 39.61
CA VAL A 442 -16.30 -53.06 38.57
C VAL A 442 -17.43 -52.80 37.57
N PRO A 443 -17.54 -51.58 37.01
CA PRO A 443 -18.55 -51.26 35.99
C PRO A 443 -18.42 -52.15 34.74
N PRO A 444 -19.54 -52.57 34.12
CA PRO A 444 -19.52 -53.30 32.86
C PRO A 444 -19.09 -52.43 31.67
N LEU A 445 -18.62 -53.07 30.59
CA LEU A 445 -18.26 -52.38 29.34
C LEU A 445 -19.47 -51.65 28.75
N THR A 446 -19.29 -50.37 28.41
CA THR A 446 -20.33 -49.56 27.76
C THR A 446 -20.13 -49.54 26.25
N LEU A 447 -21.19 -49.83 25.48
CA LEU A 447 -21.17 -49.73 24.02
C LEU A 447 -21.06 -48.26 23.59
N LYS A 448 -20.20 -47.98 22.60
CA LYS A 448 -20.04 -46.63 22.03
C LYS A 448 -20.72 -46.56 20.66
N PRO A 449 -21.49 -45.50 20.36
CA PRO A 449 -22.02 -45.29 19.02
C PRO A 449 -20.86 -45.04 18.04
N ASN A 450 -20.99 -45.57 16.83
CA ASN A 450 -20.07 -45.29 15.74
C ASN A 450 -20.60 -44.06 14.97
N SER A 451 -19.95 -42.90 15.12
CA SER A 451 -20.32 -41.67 14.41
C SER A 451 -19.10 -41.10 13.69
N ASN A 452 -19.17 -41.04 12.36
CA ASN A 452 -18.21 -40.31 11.54
C ASN A 452 -18.83 -38.96 11.14
N PRO A 453 -18.07 -37.84 11.17
CA PRO A 453 -18.57 -36.55 10.72
C PRO A 453 -18.85 -36.58 9.21
N THR A 454 -20.01 -36.06 8.81
CA THR A 454 -20.46 -36.05 7.40
C THR A 454 -20.27 -34.69 6.72
N TRP A 455 -19.96 -33.63 7.46
CA TRP A 455 -19.82 -32.28 6.92
C TRP A 455 -18.36 -31.85 6.80
N THR A 456 -18.03 -31.19 5.69
CA THR A 456 -16.70 -30.59 5.44
C THR A 456 -16.86 -29.15 4.95
N TYR A 457 -16.00 -28.25 5.44
CA TYR A 457 -16.00 -26.85 5.00
C TYR A 457 -15.53 -26.76 3.55
N THR A 458 -16.28 -26.03 2.72
CA THR A 458 -15.88 -25.68 1.35
C THR A 458 -15.36 -24.25 1.33
N SER A 459 -14.10 -24.07 0.91
CA SER A 459 -13.55 -22.73 0.76
C SER A 459 -14.17 -22.01 -0.44
N PRO A 460 -14.33 -20.67 -0.37
CA PRO A 460 -14.80 -19.91 -1.51
C PRO A 460 -13.76 -19.98 -2.65
N GLN A 461 -14.22 -20.31 -3.85
CA GLN A 461 -13.36 -20.37 -5.04
C GLN A 461 -12.82 -18.98 -5.40
N ASN A 462 -11.60 -18.95 -5.94
CA ASN A 462 -10.94 -17.78 -6.53
C ASN A 462 -10.80 -16.54 -5.62
N LEU A 463 -10.90 -16.67 -4.29
CA LEU A 463 -10.80 -15.53 -3.37
C LEU A 463 -9.43 -14.80 -3.45
N ALA A 464 -8.35 -15.56 -3.66
CA ALA A 464 -7.00 -15.00 -3.74
C ALA A 464 -6.74 -14.30 -5.08
N THR A 465 -7.26 -14.87 -6.18
CA THR A 465 -6.93 -14.48 -7.55
C THR A 465 -7.91 -13.50 -8.17
N SER A 466 -9.17 -13.50 -7.74
CA SER A 466 -10.24 -12.71 -8.37
C SER A 466 -10.87 -11.71 -7.38
N GLY A 467 -11.42 -10.60 -7.89
CA GLY A 467 -12.11 -9.57 -7.11
C GLY A 467 -12.92 -8.63 -8.02
N ILE A 468 -13.27 -7.42 -7.55
CA ILE A 468 -13.97 -6.44 -8.42
C ILE A 468 -13.09 -5.82 -9.52
N TYR A 469 -11.77 -6.00 -9.45
CA TYR A 469 -10.81 -5.54 -10.45
C TYR A 469 -10.02 -6.73 -10.97
N SER A 470 -9.64 -6.67 -12.24
CA SER A 470 -8.80 -7.68 -12.87
C SER A 470 -7.35 -7.57 -12.41
N ASP A 471 -6.57 -8.66 -12.56
CA ASP A 471 -5.12 -8.64 -12.28
C ASP A 471 -4.37 -7.60 -13.11
N LYS A 472 -4.83 -7.35 -14.34
CA LYS A 472 -4.27 -6.31 -15.21
C LYS A 472 -4.45 -4.92 -14.59
N ASP A 473 -5.63 -4.62 -14.07
CA ASP A 473 -5.93 -3.33 -13.43
C ASP A 473 -5.10 -3.14 -12.16
N LEU A 474 -5.03 -4.17 -11.31
CA LEU A 474 -4.22 -4.16 -10.09
C LEU A 474 -2.72 -4.00 -10.40
N SER A 475 -2.21 -4.67 -11.43
CA SER A 475 -0.81 -4.56 -11.84
C SER A 475 -0.47 -3.14 -12.31
N THR A 476 -1.42 -2.48 -12.98
CA THR A 476 -1.26 -1.12 -13.49
C THR A 476 -1.34 -0.11 -12.35
N LEU A 477 -2.26 -0.31 -11.40
CA LEU A 477 -2.34 0.48 -10.16
C LEU A 477 -1.03 0.38 -9.35
N ARG A 478 -0.50 -0.84 -9.18
CA ARG A 478 0.77 -1.08 -8.48
C ARG A 478 1.92 -0.32 -9.14
N LYS A 479 2.05 -0.41 -10.47
CA LYS A 479 3.06 0.34 -11.23
C LYS A 479 2.90 1.85 -11.03
N ALA A 480 1.68 2.37 -11.10
CA ALA A 480 1.41 3.79 -10.90
C ALA A 480 1.77 4.26 -9.48
N MET A 481 1.51 3.44 -8.44
CA MET A 481 1.89 3.75 -7.06
C MET A 481 3.39 3.65 -6.81
N MET A 482 4.08 2.70 -7.45
CA MET A 482 5.53 2.51 -7.28
C MET A 482 6.35 3.54 -8.06
N PHE A 483 5.83 4.04 -9.20
CA PHE A 483 6.58 4.93 -10.09
C PHE A 483 7.18 6.17 -9.39
N PRO A 484 6.48 6.93 -8.53
CA PRO A 484 7.09 8.06 -7.81
C PRO A 484 8.24 7.67 -6.88
N VAL A 485 8.18 6.45 -6.32
CA VAL A 485 9.22 5.91 -5.42
C VAL A 485 10.43 5.42 -6.22
N GLU A 486 10.20 4.80 -7.39
CA GLU A 486 11.25 4.28 -8.26
C GLU A 486 11.92 5.37 -9.11
N ARG A 487 11.20 6.44 -9.47
CA ARG A 487 11.69 7.54 -10.31
C ARG A 487 13.07 8.10 -9.89
N PRO A 488 13.34 8.46 -8.61
CA PRO A 488 14.66 8.97 -8.24
C PRO A 488 15.76 7.91 -8.39
N ALA A 489 15.46 6.64 -8.14
CA ALA A 489 16.43 5.55 -8.33
C ALA A 489 16.72 5.35 -9.83
N LEU A 490 15.70 5.38 -10.69
CA LEU A 490 15.86 5.33 -12.14
C LEU A 490 16.67 6.52 -12.67
N LEU A 491 16.40 7.73 -12.18
CA LEU A 491 17.17 8.92 -12.56
C LEU A 491 18.62 8.85 -12.10
N ASN A 492 18.88 8.35 -10.89
CA ASN A 492 20.23 8.13 -10.39
C ASN A 492 20.96 7.04 -11.19
N GLU A 493 20.26 6.00 -11.60
CA GLU A 493 20.82 4.95 -12.46
C GLU A 493 21.21 5.50 -13.82
N VAL A 494 20.32 6.26 -14.46
CA VAL A 494 20.62 6.94 -15.73
C VAL A 494 21.80 7.91 -15.56
N ALA A 495 21.82 8.70 -14.49
CA ALA A 495 22.92 9.62 -14.21
C ALA A 495 24.25 8.89 -13.96
N ARG A 496 24.21 7.73 -13.29
CA ARG A 496 25.37 6.86 -13.06
C ARG A 496 25.87 6.25 -14.36
N ASP A 497 24.97 5.80 -15.21
CA ASP A 497 25.28 5.19 -16.52
C ASP A 497 25.89 6.25 -17.46
N MET A 498 25.33 7.46 -17.48
CA MET A 498 25.89 8.61 -18.21
C MET A 498 27.26 9.06 -17.69
N HIS A 499 27.53 8.90 -16.39
CA HIS A 499 28.84 9.21 -15.80
C HIS A 499 29.88 8.11 -16.00
N SER A 500 29.47 6.86 -16.20
CA SER A 500 30.39 5.76 -16.43
C SER A 500 30.79 5.67 -17.90
N THR A 501 32.08 5.76 -18.20
CA THR A 501 32.65 5.60 -19.55
C THR A 501 32.57 4.16 -20.09
N THR A 502 31.89 3.25 -19.39
CA THR A 502 31.73 1.85 -19.77
C THR A 502 30.26 1.48 -19.73
N VAL A 503 29.60 1.64 -20.88
CA VAL A 503 28.24 1.17 -21.11
C VAL A 503 28.21 -0.35 -20.99
N THR A 504 27.62 -0.88 -19.92
CA THR A 504 27.13 -2.26 -19.94
C THR A 504 25.72 -2.23 -20.49
N ASP A 505 25.63 -2.55 -21.77
CA ASP A 505 24.42 -2.62 -22.57
C ASP A 505 23.39 -3.56 -21.93
N ARG A 506 22.36 -2.97 -21.32
CA ARG A 506 21.03 -3.58 -21.25
C ARG A 506 20.07 -2.56 -21.84
N ASP A 507 19.78 -2.77 -23.12
CA ASP A 507 18.80 -2.08 -23.95
C ASP A 507 19.18 -0.67 -24.42
N GLY A 508 20.30 -0.54 -25.15
CA GLY A 508 20.47 0.14 -26.46
C GLY A 508 19.70 1.42 -26.87
N ALA A 509 19.00 2.13 -25.98
CA ALA A 509 18.14 3.26 -26.31
C ALA A 509 18.84 4.62 -26.11
N ILE A 510 19.79 4.71 -25.17
CA ILE A 510 20.38 5.99 -24.77
C ILE A 510 21.51 6.43 -25.72
N PHE A 511 22.30 5.48 -26.26
CA PHE A 511 23.39 5.80 -27.19
C PHE A 511 22.92 6.30 -28.57
N LYS A 512 21.63 6.20 -28.89
CA LYS A 512 21.04 6.80 -30.11
C LYS A 512 20.68 8.28 -29.96
N LEU A 513 20.64 8.81 -28.74
CA LEU A 513 20.27 10.20 -28.47
C LEU A 513 21.46 11.15 -28.40
N ILE A 514 22.68 10.62 -28.25
CA ILE A 514 23.91 11.41 -28.21
C ILE A 514 24.70 11.06 -29.47
N ASN A 515 24.60 11.91 -30.48
CA ASN A 515 25.27 11.71 -31.76
C ASN A 515 26.79 11.94 -31.58
N ASP A 516 27.60 10.89 -31.77
CA ASP A 516 29.08 10.90 -31.61
C ASP A 516 29.75 12.08 -32.35
N HIS A 517 29.20 12.47 -33.50
CA HIS A 517 29.72 13.59 -34.30
C HIS A 517 29.63 14.98 -33.64
N SER A 518 28.74 15.14 -32.65
CA SER A 518 28.58 16.43 -31.94
C SER A 518 29.60 16.57 -30.81
N ILE A 519 30.05 15.46 -30.23
CA ILE A 519 31.01 15.49 -29.12
C ILE A 519 32.43 15.76 -29.62
N ASP A 520 32.84 15.14 -30.73
CA ASP A 520 34.19 15.36 -31.28
C ASP A 520 34.42 16.81 -31.76
N SER A 521 33.38 17.48 -32.28
CA SER A 521 33.48 18.87 -32.73
C SER A 521 33.49 19.89 -31.58
N ILE A 522 32.80 19.59 -30.47
CA ILE A 522 32.81 20.43 -29.26
C ILE A 522 34.16 20.29 -28.52
N ILE A 523 34.70 19.08 -28.42
CA ILE A 523 35.98 18.82 -27.75
C ILE A 523 37.15 19.45 -28.54
N ALA A 524 37.17 19.32 -29.87
CA ALA A 524 38.23 19.91 -30.70
C ALA A 524 38.23 21.45 -30.70
N SER A 525 37.04 22.07 -30.68
CA SER A 525 36.91 23.54 -30.75
C SER A 525 37.13 24.23 -29.39
N ALA A 526 36.76 23.59 -28.28
CA ALA A 526 37.05 24.10 -26.94
C ALA A 526 38.54 23.94 -26.58
N TRP A 527 39.16 22.81 -26.95
CA TRP A 527 40.56 22.52 -26.63
C TRP A 527 41.54 23.44 -27.37
N SER A 528 41.30 23.69 -28.66
CA SER A 528 42.16 24.57 -29.47
C SER A 528 42.11 26.04 -29.02
N ARG A 529 40.93 26.56 -28.63
CA ARG A 529 40.78 27.92 -28.08
C ARG A 529 41.42 28.09 -26.71
N MET A 530 41.35 27.08 -25.85
CA MET A 530 41.96 27.11 -24.53
C MET A 530 43.50 27.03 -24.63
N TRP A 531 44.02 26.17 -25.50
CA TRP A 531 45.47 26.00 -25.71
C TRP A 531 46.12 27.23 -26.35
N SER A 532 45.42 27.92 -27.25
CA SER A 532 45.84 29.21 -27.83
C SER A 532 46.04 30.29 -26.76
N LYS A 533 45.16 30.38 -25.76
CA LYS A 533 45.29 31.37 -24.69
C LYS A 533 46.37 30.98 -23.67
N PHE A 534 46.54 29.68 -23.40
CA PHE A 534 47.56 29.19 -22.47
C PHE A 534 48.98 29.37 -23.03
N THR A 535 49.17 29.14 -24.33
CA THR A 535 50.46 29.37 -25.02
C THR A 535 50.81 30.86 -25.11
N ALA A 536 49.82 31.74 -25.31
CA ALA A 536 50.03 33.19 -25.27
C ALA A 536 50.46 33.68 -23.86
N PHE A 537 49.84 33.15 -22.80
CA PHE A 537 50.26 33.42 -21.42
C PHE A 537 51.66 32.86 -21.12
N GLY A 538 51.97 31.67 -21.62
CA GLY A 538 53.30 31.05 -21.51
C GLY A 538 54.41 31.87 -22.17
N ASN A 539 54.19 32.39 -23.37
CA ASN A 539 55.18 33.21 -24.08
C ASN A 539 55.41 34.57 -23.40
N ILE A 540 54.34 35.22 -22.89
CA ILE A 540 54.45 36.50 -22.18
C ILE A 540 55.18 36.31 -20.85
N SER A 541 54.84 35.26 -20.09
CA SER A 541 55.50 34.96 -18.81
C SER A 541 56.97 34.57 -19.00
N ALA A 542 57.30 33.77 -20.03
CA ALA A 542 58.68 33.44 -20.37
C ALA A 542 59.51 34.69 -20.73
N GLY A 543 58.94 35.65 -21.47
CA GLY A 543 59.61 36.91 -21.79
C GLY A 543 59.92 37.77 -20.56
N ILE A 544 58.97 37.88 -19.63
CA ILE A 544 59.16 38.64 -18.38
C ILE A 544 60.22 37.97 -17.49
N ILE A 545 60.19 36.64 -17.37
CA ILE A 545 61.19 35.87 -16.61
C ILE A 545 62.58 36.04 -17.24
N ALA A 546 62.70 35.99 -18.57
CA ALA A 546 63.98 36.20 -19.26
C ALA A 546 64.57 37.59 -18.99
N ILE A 547 63.74 38.64 -18.99
CA ILE A 547 64.19 40.00 -18.66
C ILE A 547 64.65 40.08 -17.20
N LEU A 548 63.92 39.49 -16.25
CA LEU A 548 64.31 39.47 -14.84
C LEU A 548 65.62 38.71 -14.60
N VAL A 549 65.85 37.62 -15.32
CA VAL A 549 67.10 36.86 -15.27
C VAL A 549 68.26 37.69 -15.82
N ILE A 550 68.09 38.39 -16.94
CA ILE A 550 69.11 39.29 -17.50
C ILE A 550 69.47 40.39 -16.49
N ILE A 551 68.48 41.01 -15.84
CA ILE A 551 68.72 42.02 -14.79
C ILE A 551 69.50 41.43 -13.61
N HIS A 552 69.17 40.21 -13.16
CA HIS A 552 69.90 39.53 -12.08
C HIS A 552 71.34 39.18 -12.48
N VAL A 553 71.57 38.76 -13.72
CA VAL A 553 72.92 38.48 -14.23
C VAL A 553 73.76 39.77 -14.29
N ILE A 554 73.20 40.87 -14.79
CA ILE A 554 73.88 42.17 -14.81
C ILE A 554 74.22 42.62 -13.38
N LYS A 555 73.28 42.54 -12.45
CA LYS A 555 73.52 42.84 -11.03
C LYS A 555 74.65 41.98 -10.45
N GLY A 556 74.66 40.68 -10.75
CA GLY A 556 75.71 39.77 -10.32
C GLY A 556 77.10 40.14 -10.85
N VAL A 557 77.22 40.46 -12.14
CA VAL A 557 78.49 40.90 -12.73
C VAL A 557 79.00 42.19 -12.09
N VAL A 558 78.12 43.17 -11.85
CA VAL A 558 78.50 44.43 -11.17
C VAL A 558 78.97 44.16 -9.74
N SER A 559 78.27 43.31 -8.97
CA SER A 559 78.69 42.92 -7.62
C SER A 559 80.04 42.21 -7.61
N ILE A 560 80.31 41.30 -8.56
CA ILE A 560 81.61 40.61 -8.66
C ILE A 560 82.74 41.60 -8.95
N ILE A 561 82.53 42.58 -9.84
CA ILE A 561 83.53 43.60 -10.16
C ILE A 561 83.80 44.49 -8.93
N LEU A 562 82.75 44.98 -8.26
CA LEU A 562 82.88 45.84 -7.08
C LEU A 562 83.57 45.11 -5.91
N ASN A 563 83.16 43.86 -5.63
CA ASN A 563 83.78 43.03 -4.59
C ASN A 563 85.20 42.62 -4.96
N GLY A 564 85.48 42.36 -6.24
CA GLY A 564 86.82 42.06 -6.74
C GLY A 564 87.77 43.25 -6.58
N VAL A 565 87.30 44.48 -6.89
CA VAL A 565 88.07 45.71 -6.66
C VAL A 565 88.28 45.96 -5.16
N ALA A 566 87.27 45.74 -4.33
CA ALA A 566 87.37 45.89 -2.88
C ALA A 566 88.37 44.89 -2.26
N LEU A 567 88.31 43.61 -2.62
CA LEU A 567 89.25 42.60 -2.15
C LEU A 567 90.66 42.80 -2.71
N HIS A 568 90.81 43.21 -3.97
CA HIS A 568 92.12 43.50 -4.56
C HIS A 568 92.82 44.67 -3.87
N ARG A 569 92.08 45.69 -3.41
CA ARG A 569 92.65 46.79 -2.63
C ARG A 569 93.16 46.36 -1.26
N VAL A 570 92.55 45.33 -0.66
CA VAL A 570 92.88 44.88 0.70
C VAL A 570 93.94 43.78 0.72
N TYR A 571 93.84 42.79 -0.16
CA TYR A 571 94.69 41.59 -0.14
C TYR A 571 95.64 41.45 -1.34
N GLY A 572 95.63 42.39 -2.30
CA GLY A 572 96.44 42.31 -3.53
C GLY A 572 96.08 41.10 -4.41
N TRP A 573 97.00 40.68 -5.29
CA TRP A 573 96.87 39.44 -6.08
C TRP A 573 97.07 38.21 -5.18
N SER A 574 95.98 37.72 -4.59
CA SER A 574 95.97 36.50 -3.78
C SER A 574 94.77 35.62 -4.09
N ILE A 575 94.77 34.39 -3.57
CA ILE A 575 93.69 33.40 -3.76
C ILE A 575 92.33 33.88 -3.22
N HIS A 576 92.34 34.88 -2.32
CA HIS A 576 91.14 35.47 -1.73
C HIS A 576 90.28 36.22 -2.76
N LEU A 577 90.82 36.60 -3.92
CA LEU A 577 90.04 37.21 -5.02
C LEU A 577 88.92 36.31 -5.56
N LEU A 578 89.05 34.99 -5.43
CA LEU A 578 87.98 34.04 -5.77
C LEU A 578 86.73 34.24 -4.91
N GLY A 579 86.88 34.86 -3.73
CA GLY A 579 85.76 35.23 -2.87
C GLY A 579 84.82 36.29 -3.46
N ALA A 580 85.24 37.02 -4.50
CA ALA A 580 84.38 38.00 -5.18
C ALA A 580 83.19 37.37 -5.93
N LEU A 581 83.23 36.06 -6.22
CA LEU A 581 82.15 35.32 -6.87
C LEU A 581 80.91 35.15 -5.97
N TRP A 582 81.09 35.23 -4.65
CA TRP A 582 80.00 35.16 -3.68
C TRP A 582 79.97 36.41 -2.82
N ASP A 583 78.88 37.17 -2.90
CA ASP A 583 78.69 38.43 -2.17
C ASP A 583 78.87 38.24 -0.64
N SER A 584 78.35 37.13 -0.11
CA SER A 584 78.48 36.76 1.30
C SER A 584 79.94 36.46 1.71
N LEU A 585 80.72 35.84 0.83
CA LEU A 585 82.11 35.46 1.11
C LEU A 585 83.04 36.68 0.99
N ALA A 586 82.77 37.57 0.02
CA ALA A 586 83.46 38.85 -0.11
C ALA A 586 83.24 39.75 1.13
N HIS A 587 81.99 39.88 1.60
CA HIS A 587 81.70 40.64 2.82
C HIS A 587 82.32 40.03 4.07
N PHE A 588 82.34 38.69 4.18
CA PHE A 588 83.02 38.00 5.28
C PHE A 588 84.53 38.25 5.28
N LEU A 589 85.20 38.13 4.12
CA LEU A 589 86.64 38.38 4.01
C LEU A 589 87.01 39.85 4.30
N LEU A 590 86.17 40.80 3.89
CA LEU A 590 86.34 42.21 4.24
C LEU A 590 86.12 42.48 5.74
N ALA A 591 85.17 41.78 6.39
CA ALA A 591 84.90 41.91 7.82
C ALA A 591 85.98 41.26 8.69
N VAL A 592 86.52 40.10 8.28
CA VAL A 592 87.63 39.42 8.96
C VAL A 592 88.88 40.30 8.94
N ASN A 593 89.22 40.93 7.81
CA ASN A 593 90.34 41.89 7.77
C ASN A 593 90.12 43.11 8.69
N ARG A 594 88.87 43.55 8.83
CA ARG A 594 88.50 44.70 9.67
C ARG A 594 88.59 44.39 11.17
N ASN A 595 88.55 43.11 11.56
CA ASN A 595 88.74 42.66 12.94
C ASN A 595 90.20 42.33 13.27
N ASP A 596 91.09 42.17 12.29
CA ASP A 596 92.54 41.98 12.48
C ASP A 596 93.33 43.30 12.69
N GLN A 597 92.69 44.47 12.54
CA GLN A 597 93.24 45.76 12.98
C GLN A 597 92.53 46.24 14.26
N GLY A 598 93.27 46.24 15.37
CA GLY A 598 92.76 46.40 16.73
C GLY A 598 92.10 47.73 17.08
N GLU A 599 91.09 47.58 17.96
CA GLU A 599 90.53 48.47 19.00
C GLU A 599 90.58 50.00 18.90
N ALA A 600 89.41 50.63 19.03
CA ALA A 600 89.12 51.66 20.04
C ALA A 600 87.60 51.86 20.24
N VAL A 601 87.13 51.56 21.46
CA VAL A 601 85.83 51.93 22.10
C VAL A 601 86.03 53.36 22.68
N PRO A 602 85.04 54.31 22.88
CA PRO A 602 83.89 54.12 23.78
C PRO A 602 82.62 55.05 23.69
N GLN A 603 81.63 54.74 24.56
CA GLN A 603 80.64 55.64 25.23
C GLN A 603 79.50 56.25 24.36
N ASP A 604 78.24 56.49 24.79
CA ASP A 604 77.59 56.57 26.11
C ASP A 604 76.04 56.77 25.98
N VAL A 605 75.27 56.41 27.03
CA VAL A 605 74.04 57.09 27.57
C VAL A 605 72.72 57.00 26.76
N GLU A 606 71.49 56.74 27.26
CA GLU A 606 70.84 56.70 28.59
C GLU A 606 69.59 55.77 28.56
N MET A 607 69.03 55.46 29.73
CA MET A 607 68.01 54.43 29.99
C MET A 607 66.77 55.02 30.70
N GLN A 608 65.56 54.80 30.13
CA GLN A 608 64.20 54.69 30.76
C GLN A 608 63.57 55.95 31.45
N PRO A 609 62.27 56.00 31.85
CA PRO A 609 61.12 55.04 31.76
C PRO A 609 59.73 55.65 31.36
N LEU A 610 58.69 54.80 31.22
CA LEU A 610 57.29 54.91 31.78
C LEU A 610 56.17 54.29 30.88
N ARG A 611 55.43 53.34 31.48
CA ARG A 611 54.02 52.92 31.20
C ARG A 611 53.06 54.00 31.79
N PRO A 612 51.73 54.13 31.48
CA PRO A 612 50.72 53.04 31.58
C PRO A 612 49.36 53.15 30.80
N VAL A 613 48.59 52.03 30.82
CA VAL A 613 47.12 51.86 31.02
C VAL A 613 46.06 52.56 30.12
N GLY A 614 45.06 51.76 29.68
CA GLY A 614 43.71 52.25 29.32
C GLY A 614 42.75 51.25 28.64
N GLU A 615 42.14 50.33 29.41
CA GLU A 615 40.76 49.80 29.19
C GLU A 615 39.76 50.80 29.85
N PRO A 616 38.41 50.84 29.61
CA PRO A 616 37.47 49.70 29.66
C PRO A 616 36.16 49.76 28.77
N THR A 617 35.38 48.67 28.85
CA THR A 617 34.00 48.33 28.36
C THR A 617 32.85 49.13 29.05
N PRO A 618 31.48 48.86 28.98
CA PRO A 618 30.59 47.83 28.35
C PRO A 618 29.23 48.44 27.82
N PRO A 619 27.99 47.85 27.91
CA PRO A 619 27.39 46.51 27.67
C PRO A 619 26.37 46.52 26.48
N VAL A 620 25.72 45.41 26.05
CA VAL A 620 24.27 45.12 26.27
C VAL A 620 23.91 43.71 25.73
N LEU A 621 23.33 42.88 26.60
CA LEU A 621 22.46 41.69 26.36
C LEU A 621 20.97 42.15 26.37
N PRO A 622 19.92 41.34 26.05
CA PRO A 622 19.85 39.92 25.66
C PRO A 622 18.97 39.68 24.39
N VAL A 623 18.71 38.46 23.91
CA VAL A 623 17.50 37.67 24.23
C VAL A 623 17.69 36.19 23.81
N ARG A 624 17.27 35.32 24.74
CA ARG A 624 17.14 33.84 24.69
C ARG A 624 16.16 33.37 23.61
N VAL A 625 16.36 32.16 23.06
CA VAL A 625 15.37 31.05 23.13
C VAL A 625 16.07 29.67 23.12
N ILE A 626 15.99 29.01 24.28
CA ILE A 626 15.69 27.59 24.57
C ILE A 626 16.25 26.49 23.63
N LYS A 627 17.20 25.71 24.16
CA LYS A 627 17.50 24.34 23.73
C LYS A 627 16.87 23.38 24.74
N GLU A 628 15.80 22.72 24.33
CA GLU A 628 15.15 21.68 25.11
C GLU A 628 15.92 20.36 24.95
N ARG A 629 16.16 19.70 26.07
CA ARG A 629 16.88 18.44 26.23
C ARG A 629 15.83 17.40 26.60
N THR A 630 15.77 16.28 25.89
CA THR A 630 15.08 15.07 26.36
C THR A 630 15.66 13.83 25.65
N PRO A 631 15.49 12.64 26.24
CA PRO A 631 16.63 11.79 26.57
C PRO A 631 16.57 10.44 25.84
N GLN A 632 17.71 9.74 25.85
CA GLN A 632 17.78 8.32 25.57
C GLN A 632 17.01 7.52 26.63
N PRO A 633 16.35 6.41 26.23
CA PRO A 633 16.25 5.24 27.08
C PRO A 633 16.88 4.01 26.41
N SER A 634 17.74 3.37 27.20
CA SER A 634 18.14 1.97 27.11
C SER A 634 16.97 1.04 27.39
N ILE A 635 16.73 0.00 26.57
CA ILE A 635 16.10 -1.25 27.03
C ILE A 635 16.72 -2.45 26.30
N ASP A 636 16.93 -3.47 27.12
CA ASP A 636 17.46 -4.81 26.97
C ASP A 636 16.92 -5.68 25.82
N GLN A 637 17.77 -6.60 25.35
CA GLN A 637 17.38 -7.82 24.63
C GLN A 637 17.56 -9.04 25.53
N PRO A 638 16.61 -9.99 25.57
CA PRO A 638 16.87 -11.35 26.01
C PRO A 638 17.01 -12.32 24.83
N ASN A 639 18.02 -13.19 24.96
CA ASN A 639 18.23 -14.42 24.19
C ASN A 639 16.99 -15.33 24.20
N LEU A 640 16.70 -16.04 23.10
CA LEU A 640 16.33 -17.47 23.18
C LEU A 640 16.52 -18.23 21.85
N LYS A 641 16.92 -19.50 22.04
CA LYS A 641 17.44 -20.53 21.13
C LYS A 641 16.55 -20.98 19.94
N ASN A 642 17.24 -21.46 18.89
CA ASN A 642 16.91 -22.51 17.89
C ASN A 642 16.06 -23.69 18.45
N PRO A 643 15.35 -24.55 17.65
CA PRO A 643 15.91 -25.22 16.45
C PRO A 643 14.93 -25.73 15.32
N HIS A 644 15.55 -26.31 14.27
CA HIS A 644 15.11 -27.38 13.36
C HIS A 644 14.22 -27.11 12.12
N LEU A 645 14.81 -27.44 10.95
CA LEU A 645 14.21 -27.85 9.67
C LEU A 645 13.42 -29.17 9.79
N PRO A 646 12.46 -29.41 8.88
CA PRO A 646 12.74 -30.27 7.71
C PRO A 646 12.88 -29.52 6.39
#